data_AF-A0A850S3L1-F1
#
_entry.id   AF-A0A850S3L1-F1
#
_cell.length_a   1.000
_cell.length_b   1.000
_cell.length_c   1.000
_cell.angle_alpha   90.00
_cell.angle_beta   90.00
_cell.angle_gamma   90.00
#
_symmetry.space_group_name_H-M   'P 1'
#
loop_
_entity.id
_entity.type
_entity.pdbx_description
1 polymer ?
#
loop_
_entity_poly.entity_id
_entity_poly.type
_entity_poly.pdbx_seq_one_letter_code
_entity_poly.pdbx_strand_id
1 'polypeptide(L)'
;MKSLWNESDAQELAGDLLAQRVYSSRLLGQEPSLVLHGGGNTSVKAEAVNLFGESETVLYVKGSGWDLATIEKAGFAPVRLDVLKKMAELQALSDSDMVNAQRAAMTDPNAPNPSVEAILHAIIPSAFVDHTHADAVVTISNARDGETRLQEIYGDEVLLLPYVMPGFVLARQVHELTAGINWSKLKGIVLLHHGVFTFSDDARESYENMIDLVSKAEAYLAEHVAIEPVLATADAVDLKQMAAMRRAASEVRGSAMLARLISDADAVSFSARSNVAAIAGRGPLTPDHVIRTKRTAMVVADDAVASVHSFADDYRNYFNRNNSSDLTCLDLAPRWALWPGCGAVAFGTTPGECDIIADISRHTMQAISRAEALGGWQALPEKDIFELEYWELEQAKLNKGGSAPEFRGKVALVTGGASGIGRACVESLLARGAVVVALDINPEIIDMNAPNLLGLVCDVTSRALLKRSIETAIRRFGGLDIVISNAGVFPVSCDIEAMDADLWQQSLNLNLTSHQVLLQEAIPYLKQGIDPAVVIIASKNVPAPGPGAAAYSVAKAGLTQLGRVAALELGKDGVRVNMLHPNAVYDTAIWNDEVLEKRAASYGLSVDQYKRNNILCCEVTSHHVGELACAMAGNLFACTTGAQLPVDGGNERVI
;
A
#
# COMPACT_ATOMS: atom_id res chain seq x y z
N MET A 1 15.21 -5.76 23.84
CA MET A 1 15.48 -6.24 22.47
C MET A 1 16.76 -7.09 22.43
N LYS A 2 16.93 -7.99 21.46
CA LYS A 2 18.18 -8.76 21.27
C LYS A 2 18.96 -8.19 20.09
N SER A 3 20.28 -8.05 20.24
CA SER A 3 21.18 -7.68 19.14
C SER A 3 21.14 -8.75 18.05
N LEU A 4 20.97 -8.32 16.80
CA LEU A 4 21.05 -9.17 15.60
C LEU A 4 22.44 -9.16 14.97
N TRP A 5 23.42 -8.55 15.63
CA TRP A 5 24.79 -8.48 15.13
C TRP A 5 25.42 -9.87 14.99
N ASN A 6 26.03 -10.13 13.84
CA ASN A 6 26.73 -11.37 13.54
C ASN A 6 28.19 -11.07 13.24
N GLU A 7 29.09 -11.65 14.04
CA GLU A 7 30.54 -11.44 13.90
C GLU A 7 31.10 -11.94 12.57
N SER A 8 30.59 -13.05 12.04
CA SER A 8 31.07 -13.61 10.78
C SER A 8 30.78 -12.65 9.63
N ASP A 9 29.54 -12.17 9.54
CA ASP A 9 29.12 -11.22 8.51
C ASP A 9 29.91 -9.91 8.62
N ALA A 10 30.10 -9.40 9.85
CA ALA A 10 30.84 -8.17 10.09
C ALA A 10 32.33 -8.28 9.71
N GLN A 11 32.97 -9.43 9.97
CA GLN A 11 34.37 -9.67 9.62
C GLN A 11 34.62 -9.67 8.11
N GLU A 12 33.66 -10.17 7.31
CA GLU A 12 33.74 -10.12 5.84
C GLU A 12 33.74 -8.69 5.30
N LEU A 13 33.23 -7.74 6.08
CA LEU A 13 33.13 -6.31 5.74
C LEU A 13 34.23 -5.47 6.39
N ALA A 14 35.21 -6.10 7.04
CA ALA A 14 36.31 -5.41 7.71
C ALA A 14 37.11 -4.53 6.73
N GLY A 15 37.31 -3.26 7.09
CA GLY A 15 38.05 -2.29 6.27
C GLY A 15 37.20 -1.50 5.27
N ASP A 16 35.91 -1.80 5.12
CA ASP A 16 34.97 -1.01 4.33
C ASP A 16 33.86 -0.43 5.22
N LEU A 17 34.10 0.78 5.72
CA LEU A 17 33.19 1.47 6.65
C LEU A 17 31.79 1.67 6.07
N LEU A 18 31.67 1.89 4.75
CA LEU A 18 30.38 2.05 4.09
C LEU A 18 29.64 0.71 3.99
N ALA A 19 30.33 -0.38 3.72
CA ALA A 19 29.72 -1.71 3.73
C ALA A 19 29.26 -2.12 5.15
N GLN A 20 30.05 -1.83 6.17
CA GLN A 20 29.64 -2.01 7.57
C GLN A 20 28.42 -1.14 7.90
N ARG A 21 28.37 0.09 7.37
CA ARG A 21 27.22 0.95 7.57
C ARG A 21 25.96 0.42 6.91
N VAL A 22 26.05 -0.14 5.70
CA VAL A 22 24.95 -0.83 5.01
C VAL A 22 24.44 -1.99 5.86
N TYR A 23 25.34 -2.85 6.35
CA TYR A 23 25.01 -4.00 7.17
C TYR A 23 24.23 -3.60 8.44
N SER A 24 24.82 -2.72 9.24
CA SER A 24 24.22 -2.24 10.49
C SER A 24 22.93 -1.44 10.29
N SER A 25 22.80 -0.71 9.18
CA SER A 25 21.54 -0.05 8.78
C SER A 25 20.42 -1.05 8.53
N ARG A 26 20.73 -2.17 7.86
CA ARG A 26 19.77 -3.25 7.61
C ARG A 26 19.35 -3.94 8.90
N LEU A 27 20.27 -4.12 9.86
CA LEU A 27 19.91 -4.67 11.18
C LEU A 27 18.90 -3.78 11.91
N LEU A 28 19.06 -2.44 11.86
CA LEU A 28 18.09 -1.50 12.42
C LEU A 28 16.76 -1.54 11.67
N GLY A 29 16.80 -1.52 10.33
CA GLY A 29 15.59 -1.52 9.51
C GLY A 29 14.79 -2.83 9.52
N GLN A 30 15.41 -3.95 9.89
CA GLN A 30 14.72 -5.24 10.06
C GLN A 30 13.80 -5.29 11.28
N GLU A 31 13.94 -4.34 12.22
CA GLU A 31 13.13 -4.25 13.43
C GLU A 31 12.15 -3.06 13.33
N PRO A 32 10.87 -3.30 13.02
CA PRO A 32 9.88 -2.24 12.82
C PRO A 32 9.67 -1.35 14.05
N SER A 33 9.92 -1.88 15.26
CA SER A 33 9.82 -1.08 16.50
C SER A 33 10.96 -0.06 16.67
N LEU A 34 12.03 -0.15 15.88
CA LEU A 34 13.09 0.86 15.82
C LEU A 34 12.82 1.86 14.70
N VAL A 35 12.55 1.35 13.50
CA VAL A 35 12.41 2.16 12.29
C VAL A 35 11.11 1.80 11.59
N LEU A 36 10.08 2.60 11.85
CA LEU A 36 8.81 2.50 11.15
C LEU A 36 8.79 3.38 9.91
N HIS A 37 7.96 3.02 8.94
CA HIS A 37 7.91 3.63 7.61
C HIS A 37 8.07 5.16 7.59
N GLY A 38 9.04 5.65 6.82
CA GLY A 38 9.32 7.08 6.70
C GLY A 38 10.30 7.62 7.75
N GLY A 39 10.63 6.80 8.75
CA GLY A 39 11.53 7.14 9.85
C GLY A 39 12.98 6.67 9.70
N GLY A 40 13.81 7.18 10.61
CA GLY A 40 15.21 6.82 10.83
C GLY A 40 16.20 7.22 9.73
N ASN A 41 17.41 7.57 10.15
CA ASN A 41 18.54 7.94 9.29
C ASN A 41 19.82 7.33 9.83
N THR A 42 20.71 6.88 8.96
CA THR A 42 22.04 6.41 9.36
C THR A 42 23.10 7.09 8.54
N SER A 43 24.29 7.26 9.11
CA SER A 43 25.43 7.77 8.39
C SER A 43 26.75 7.15 8.85
N VAL A 44 27.75 7.28 7.98
CA VAL A 44 29.15 7.00 8.29
C VAL A 44 30.05 8.09 7.71
N LYS A 45 31.06 8.48 8.47
CA LYS A 45 32.13 9.38 8.03
C LYS A 45 33.31 8.53 7.59
N ALA A 46 33.77 8.72 6.35
CA ALA A 46 34.90 7.96 5.81
C ALA A 46 35.74 8.81 4.86
N GLU A 47 37.03 8.47 4.73
CA GLU A 47 37.91 9.07 3.73
C GLU A 47 37.56 8.57 2.33
N ALA A 48 37.50 9.48 1.37
CA ALA A 48 37.30 9.19 -0.04
C ALA A 48 38.40 9.87 -0.86
N VAL A 49 38.80 9.24 -1.96
CA VAL A 49 39.76 9.82 -2.90
C VAL A 49 38.99 10.46 -4.04
N ASN A 50 39.19 11.76 -4.23
CA ASN A 50 38.52 12.51 -5.29
C ASN A 50 39.15 12.25 -6.67
N LEU A 51 38.57 12.83 -7.73
CA LEU A 51 39.04 12.70 -9.12
C LEU A 51 40.52 13.11 -9.30
N PHE A 52 41.03 13.99 -8.44
CA PHE A 52 42.39 14.52 -8.47
C PHE A 52 43.38 13.69 -7.64
N GLY A 53 42.93 12.62 -6.97
CA GLY A 53 43.77 11.79 -6.11
C GLY A 53 43.95 12.33 -4.69
N GLU A 54 43.18 13.34 -4.29
CA GLU A 54 43.26 13.95 -2.96
C GLU A 54 42.30 13.23 -2.01
N SER A 55 42.70 13.05 -0.74
CA SER A 55 41.83 12.51 0.31
C SER A 55 40.91 13.61 0.82
N GLU A 56 39.61 13.36 0.83
CA GLU A 56 38.60 14.20 1.45
C GLU A 56 37.71 13.36 2.38
N THR A 57 37.37 13.90 3.56
CA THR A 57 36.43 13.26 4.47
C THR A 57 34.99 13.49 4.01
N VAL A 58 34.26 12.40 3.78
CA VAL A 58 32.90 12.42 3.26
C VAL A 58 31.95 11.84 4.30
N LEU A 59 30.79 12.48 4.47
CA LEU A 59 29.65 11.90 5.16
C LEU A 59 28.81 11.13 4.14
N TYR A 60 28.72 9.81 4.32
CA TYR A 60 27.75 8.98 3.62
C TYR A 60 26.49 8.90 4.48
N VAL A 61 25.44 9.60 4.11
CA VAL A 61 24.17 9.65 4.86
C VAL A 61 23.05 9.04 4.03
N LYS A 62 22.11 8.33 4.67
CA LYS A 62 20.91 7.80 4.01
C LYS A 62 20.26 8.87 3.13
N GLY A 63 20.05 8.52 1.87
CA GLY A 63 19.35 9.35 0.90
C GLY A 63 17.84 9.25 1.03
N SER A 64 17.14 10.31 0.64
CA SER A 64 15.68 10.34 0.65
C SER A 64 15.08 9.23 -0.24
N GLY A 65 14.06 8.55 0.26
CA GLY A 65 13.31 7.52 -0.47
C GLY A 65 13.84 6.08 -0.33
N TRP A 66 14.97 5.87 0.35
CA TRP A 66 15.49 4.53 0.63
C TRP A 66 14.96 3.97 1.96
N ASP A 67 14.74 2.66 2.01
CA ASP A 67 14.35 1.94 3.22
C ASP A 67 15.60 1.33 3.88
N LEU A 68 15.79 1.53 5.19
CA LEU A 68 16.95 1.00 5.92
C LEU A 68 17.01 -0.54 5.85
N ALA A 69 15.86 -1.23 5.85
CA ALA A 69 15.80 -2.68 5.81
C ALA A 69 16.43 -3.28 4.53
N THR A 70 16.43 -2.50 3.44
CA THR A 70 16.89 -2.93 2.11
C THR A 70 18.00 -2.06 1.52
N ILE A 71 18.48 -1.06 2.27
CA ILE A 71 19.44 -0.05 1.76
C ILE A 71 20.71 -0.69 1.22
N GLU A 72 21.26 -0.12 0.16
CA GLU A 72 22.54 -0.49 -0.44
C GLU A 72 23.50 0.70 -0.43
N LYS A 73 24.76 0.51 -0.83
CA LYS A 73 25.75 1.60 -0.89
C LYS A 73 25.24 2.81 -1.70
N ALA A 74 24.54 2.54 -2.81
CA ALA A 74 23.94 3.58 -3.67
C ALA A 74 22.81 4.37 -2.97
N GLY A 75 22.28 3.85 -1.87
CA GLY A 75 21.30 4.55 -1.03
C GLY A 75 21.90 5.59 -0.10
N PHE A 76 23.23 5.69 0.00
CA PHE A 76 23.90 6.71 0.80
C PHE A 76 24.39 7.87 -0.09
N ALA A 77 23.92 9.08 0.21
CA ALA A 77 24.38 10.31 -0.40
C ALA A 77 25.75 10.69 0.17
N PRO A 78 26.80 10.79 -0.67
CA PRO A 78 28.13 11.20 -0.22
C PRO A 78 28.24 12.73 -0.25
N VAL A 79 28.42 13.36 0.91
CA VAL A 79 28.47 14.82 1.07
C VAL A 79 29.76 15.24 1.79
N ARG A 80 30.43 16.29 1.31
CA ARG A 80 31.67 16.80 1.95
C ARG A 80 31.43 17.21 3.40
N LEU A 81 32.17 16.59 4.32
CA LEU A 81 31.95 16.76 5.76
C LEU A 81 32.29 18.18 6.24
N ASP A 82 33.33 18.80 5.68
CA ASP A 82 33.76 20.14 6.08
C ASP A 82 32.71 21.21 5.72
N VAL A 83 32.03 21.06 4.58
CA VAL A 83 30.94 21.94 4.16
C VAL A 83 29.77 21.81 5.13
N LEU A 84 29.34 20.59 5.46
CA LEU A 84 28.24 20.37 6.42
C LEU A 84 28.55 20.95 7.80
N LYS A 85 29.80 20.83 8.28
CA LYS A 85 30.22 21.44 9.55
C LYS A 85 30.18 22.96 9.50
N LYS A 86 30.67 23.59 8.42
CA LYS A 86 30.56 25.05 8.22
C LYS A 86 29.11 25.52 8.14
N MET A 87 28.23 24.72 7.55
CA MET A 87 26.80 25.04 7.51
C MET A 87 26.22 25.12 8.92
N ALA A 88 26.62 24.23 9.84
CA ALA A 88 26.15 24.24 11.23
C ALA A 88 26.55 25.51 12.03
N GLU A 89 27.60 26.22 11.60
CA GLU A 89 28.07 27.46 12.23
C GLU A 89 27.26 28.70 11.79
N LEU A 90 26.38 28.56 10.79
CA LEU A 90 25.56 29.67 10.31
C LEU A 90 24.53 30.09 11.37
N GLN A 91 24.15 31.36 11.34
CA GLN A 91 23.11 31.88 12.23
C GLN A 91 21.70 31.52 11.73
N ALA A 92 21.51 31.48 10.41
CA ALA A 92 20.26 31.14 9.77
C ALA A 92 20.55 30.50 8.40
N LEU A 93 19.71 29.55 8.01
CA LEU A 93 19.75 28.89 6.71
C LEU A 93 18.32 28.50 6.34
N SER A 94 17.86 28.90 5.15
CA SER A 94 16.55 28.49 4.65
C SER A 94 16.58 27.03 4.18
N ASP A 95 15.43 26.36 4.12
CA ASP A 95 15.33 24.98 3.64
C ASP A 95 15.84 24.82 2.20
N SER A 96 15.51 25.79 1.35
CA SER A 96 15.98 25.82 -0.04
C SER A 96 17.49 25.97 -0.13
N ASP A 97 18.07 26.89 0.64
CA ASP A 97 19.52 27.08 0.65
C ASP A 97 20.25 25.88 1.27
N MET A 98 19.67 25.26 2.30
CA MET A 98 20.18 24.05 2.92
C MET A 98 20.27 22.91 1.90
N VAL A 99 19.16 22.60 1.22
CA VAL A 99 19.13 21.52 0.22
C VAL A 99 20.07 21.83 -0.94
N ASN A 100 20.10 23.07 -1.43
CA ASN A 100 20.99 23.47 -2.51
C ASN A 100 22.47 23.33 -2.11
N ALA A 101 22.85 23.78 -0.91
CA ALA A 101 24.21 23.66 -0.40
C ALA A 101 24.61 22.20 -0.18
N GLN A 102 23.73 21.38 0.39
CA GLN A 102 23.96 19.94 0.55
C GLN A 102 24.18 19.25 -0.79
N ARG A 103 23.33 19.54 -1.81
CA ARG A 103 23.48 18.98 -3.15
C ARG A 103 24.75 19.45 -3.86
N ALA A 104 25.11 20.72 -3.72
CA ALA A 104 26.36 21.26 -4.28
C ALA A 104 27.60 20.66 -3.62
N ALA A 105 27.47 20.19 -2.37
CA ALA A 105 28.53 19.53 -1.62
C ALA A 105 28.60 18.01 -1.86
N MET A 106 27.72 17.43 -2.68
CA MET A 106 27.78 16.02 -3.02
C MET A 106 29.00 15.69 -3.90
N THR A 107 29.62 14.54 -3.64
CA THR A 107 30.74 14.05 -4.47
C THR A 107 30.28 13.13 -5.61
N ASP A 108 29.06 12.59 -5.53
CA ASP A 108 28.39 11.86 -6.60
C ASP A 108 27.05 12.55 -6.96
N PRO A 109 26.93 13.20 -8.13
CA PRO A 109 25.69 13.86 -8.53
C PRO A 109 24.55 12.90 -8.89
N ASN A 110 24.82 11.61 -9.07
CA ASN A 110 23.79 10.60 -9.36
C ASN A 110 23.23 9.94 -8.09
N ALA A 111 23.85 10.18 -6.94
CA ALA A 111 23.36 9.69 -5.66
C ALA A 111 22.02 10.35 -5.29
N PRO A 112 21.21 9.71 -4.42
CA PRO A 112 19.97 10.31 -3.93
C PRO A 112 20.25 11.62 -3.17
N ASN A 113 19.21 12.45 -3.00
CA ASN A 113 19.33 13.65 -2.17
C ASN A 113 19.65 13.25 -0.72
N PRO A 114 20.60 13.93 -0.06
CA PRO A 114 20.93 13.67 1.35
C PRO A 114 19.74 13.99 2.26
N SER A 115 19.69 13.33 3.42
CA SER A 115 18.71 13.66 4.47
C SER A 115 18.82 15.14 4.89
N VAL A 116 17.69 15.74 5.22
CA VAL A 116 17.61 17.09 5.80
C VAL A 116 18.42 17.19 7.11
N GLU A 117 18.62 16.06 7.79
CA GLU A 117 19.40 15.95 9.03
C GLU A 117 20.90 15.73 8.80
N ALA A 118 21.39 15.78 7.55
CA ALA A 118 22.82 15.56 7.25
C ALA A 118 23.75 16.47 8.05
N ILE A 119 23.34 17.71 8.34
CA ILE A 119 24.10 18.64 9.17
C ILE A 119 24.23 18.11 10.61
N LEU A 120 23.13 17.60 11.18
CA LEU A 120 23.14 16.99 12.52
C LEU A 120 24.07 15.76 12.57
N HIS A 121 23.99 14.88 11.57
CA HIS A 121 24.90 13.74 11.45
C HIS A 121 26.38 14.15 11.32
N ALA A 122 26.66 15.32 10.72
CA ALA A 122 28.01 15.84 10.52
C ALA A 122 28.63 16.42 11.81
N ILE A 123 27.83 17.05 12.68
CA ILE A 123 28.32 17.67 13.92
C ILE A 123 28.56 16.66 15.04
N ILE A 124 27.86 15.50 15.02
CA ILE A 124 28.17 14.40 15.93
C ILE A 124 29.57 13.86 15.57
N PRO A 125 30.54 13.86 16.50
CA PRO A 125 31.95 13.65 16.16
C PRO A 125 32.28 12.24 15.69
N SER A 126 31.55 11.22 16.19
CA SER A 126 31.85 9.81 15.93
C SER A 126 31.63 9.40 14.48
N ALA A 127 32.36 8.38 14.02
CA ALA A 127 32.29 7.94 12.63
C ALA A 127 30.90 7.44 12.22
N PHE A 128 30.27 6.58 13.02
CA PHE A 128 28.94 6.03 12.78
C PHE A 128 27.90 6.78 13.62
N VAL A 129 26.79 7.14 12.97
CA VAL A 129 25.64 7.77 13.62
C VAL A 129 24.37 7.05 13.17
N ASP A 130 23.59 6.62 14.15
CA ASP A 130 22.28 6.02 13.98
C ASP A 130 21.21 6.97 14.49
N HIS A 131 20.10 7.07 13.76
CA HIS A 131 18.89 7.75 14.19
C HIS A 131 17.70 6.84 13.94
N THR A 132 16.90 6.60 14.97
CA THR A 132 15.68 5.80 14.89
C THR A 132 14.52 6.49 15.60
N HIS A 133 13.31 6.07 15.30
CA HIS A 133 12.08 6.56 15.92
C HIS A 133 11.49 5.48 16.82
N ALA A 134 12.34 4.92 17.68
CA ALA A 134 12.02 3.71 18.43
C ALA A 134 10.74 3.86 19.28
N ASP A 135 9.79 2.95 19.07
CA ASP A 135 8.45 3.02 19.66
C ASP A 135 8.49 3.22 21.16
N ALA A 136 9.35 2.47 21.87
CA ALA A 136 9.43 2.52 23.32
C ALA A 136 9.87 3.91 23.81
N VAL A 137 10.87 4.49 23.15
CA VAL A 137 11.42 5.81 23.52
C VAL A 137 10.39 6.90 23.23
N VAL A 138 9.79 6.89 22.03
CA VAL A 138 8.78 7.88 21.63
C VAL A 138 7.51 7.74 22.48
N THR A 139 7.11 6.51 22.82
CA THR A 139 5.98 6.25 23.73
C THR A 139 6.18 6.90 25.09
N ILE A 140 7.36 6.72 25.70
CA ILE A 140 7.67 7.32 27.01
C ILE A 140 7.78 8.84 26.87
N SER A 141 8.43 9.33 25.81
CA SER A 141 8.54 10.76 25.56
C SER A 141 7.18 11.46 25.41
N ASN A 142 6.21 10.78 24.80
CA ASN A 142 4.85 11.28 24.58
C ASN A 142 3.89 10.95 25.74
N ALA A 143 4.38 10.29 26.79
CA ALA A 143 3.61 10.13 28.01
C ALA A 143 3.73 11.39 28.88
N ARG A 144 2.76 11.57 29.77
CA ARG A 144 2.85 12.60 30.80
C ARG A 144 4.15 12.45 31.60
N ASP A 145 4.83 13.58 31.80
CA ASP A 145 6.14 13.69 32.46
C ASP A 145 7.25 12.87 31.75
N GLY A 146 7.14 12.69 30.43
CA GLY A 146 8.03 11.86 29.62
C GLY A 146 9.51 12.21 29.72
N GLU A 147 9.87 13.49 29.74
CA GLU A 147 11.26 13.94 29.92
C GLU A 147 11.85 13.44 31.25
N THR A 148 11.10 13.60 32.35
CA THR A 148 11.52 13.12 33.68
C THR A 148 11.72 11.61 33.70
N ARG A 149 10.85 10.85 33.03
CA ARG A 149 10.94 9.39 32.94
C ARG A 149 12.16 8.96 32.11
N LEU A 150 12.41 9.62 30.99
CA LEU A 150 13.60 9.36 30.18
C LEU A 150 14.89 9.69 30.95
N GLN A 151 14.88 10.76 31.77
CA GLN A 151 15.99 11.12 32.64
C GLN A 151 16.23 10.07 33.74
N GLU A 152 15.16 9.47 34.28
CA GLU A 152 15.25 8.35 35.24
C GLU A 152 15.85 7.09 34.58
N ILE A 153 15.47 6.78 33.35
CA ILE A 153 15.92 5.59 32.62
C ILE A 153 17.39 5.71 32.21
N TYR A 154 17.79 6.88 31.69
CA TYR A 154 19.09 7.04 31.04
C TYR A 154 20.14 7.77 31.87
N GLY A 155 19.73 8.55 32.88
CA GLY A 155 20.66 9.33 33.69
C GLY A 155 21.55 10.24 32.83
N ASP A 156 22.85 10.22 33.11
CA ASP A 156 23.84 11.05 32.40
C ASP A 156 24.38 10.38 31.11
N GLU A 157 23.92 9.16 30.76
CA GLU A 157 24.38 8.45 29.56
C GLU A 157 23.78 9.02 28.27
N VAL A 158 22.68 9.79 28.35
CA VAL A 158 21.93 10.30 27.20
C VAL A 158 21.62 11.78 27.39
N LEU A 159 21.83 12.57 26.34
CA LEU A 159 21.42 13.97 26.32
C LEU A 159 19.95 14.08 25.86
N LEU A 160 19.08 14.63 26.72
CA LEU A 160 17.68 14.91 26.38
C LEU A 160 17.53 16.32 25.82
N LEU A 161 16.88 16.46 24.67
CA LEU A 161 16.66 17.74 24.00
C LEU A 161 15.18 17.96 23.70
N PRO A 162 14.65 19.18 23.92
CA PRO A 162 13.28 19.50 23.59
C PRO A 162 13.05 19.46 22.08
N TYR A 163 11.82 19.18 21.67
CA TYR A 163 11.46 19.15 20.27
C TYR A 163 11.71 20.50 19.60
N VAL A 164 12.32 20.44 18.43
CA VAL A 164 12.38 21.52 17.44
C VAL A 164 12.21 20.91 16.06
N MET A 165 11.83 21.77 15.10
CA MET A 165 11.66 21.35 13.71
C MET A 165 12.94 20.68 13.17
N PRO A 166 12.84 19.48 12.55
CA PRO A 166 13.97 18.82 11.90
C PRO A 166 14.66 19.69 10.84
N GLY A 167 15.92 19.36 10.53
CA GLY A 167 16.74 20.12 9.59
C GLY A 167 17.70 21.08 10.27
N PHE A 168 17.86 22.29 9.71
CA PHE A 168 18.88 23.24 10.17
C PHE A 168 18.68 23.72 11.62
N VAL A 169 17.44 24.00 12.01
CA VAL A 169 17.12 24.50 13.37
C VAL A 169 17.54 23.49 14.43
N LEU A 170 17.21 22.20 14.21
CA LEU A 170 17.63 21.10 15.04
C LEU A 170 19.15 20.95 15.09
N ALA A 171 19.82 20.96 13.93
CA ALA A 171 21.27 20.84 13.88
C ALA A 171 21.97 21.97 14.67
N ARG A 172 21.47 23.20 14.57
CA ARG A 172 22.01 24.35 15.32
C ARG A 172 21.80 24.20 16.82
N GLN A 173 20.60 23.79 17.26
CA GLN A 173 20.33 23.55 18.68
C GLN A 173 21.27 22.51 19.27
N VAL A 174 21.47 21.39 18.56
CA VAL A 174 22.43 20.35 18.99
C VAL A 174 23.85 20.91 19.02
N HIS A 175 24.26 21.66 18.01
CA HIS A 175 25.59 22.27 17.97
C HIS A 175 25.84 23.21 19.16
N GLU A 176 24.87 24.06 19.51
CA GLU A 176 24.96 24.98 20.64
C GLU A 176 24.97 24.27 21.99
N LEU A 177 24.08 23.30 22.20
CA LEU A 177 23.95 22.60 23.49
C LEU A 177 25.09 21.59 23.72
N THR A 178 25.73 21.11 22.66
CA THR A 178 26.88 20.22 22.76
C THR A 178 28.22 20.96 22.79
N ALA A 179 28.21 22.30 22.72
CA ALA A 179 29.40 23.13 22.84
C ALA A 179 30.01 22.98 24.25
N GLY A 180 31.06 22.17 24.37
CA GLY A 180 31.76 21.88 25.62
C GLY A 180 31.27 20.63 26.36
N ILE A 181 30.35 19.85 25.78
CA ILE A 181 30.00 18.52 26.29
C ILE A 181 31.12 17.53 25.93
N ASN A 182 31.45 16.65 26.88
CA ASN A 182 32.31 15.52 26.60
C ASN A 182 31.49 14.36 25.97
N TRP A 183 31.53 14.27 24.65
CA TRP A 183 30.88 13.23 23.85
C TRP A 183 31.25 11.80 24.28
N SER A 184 32.44 11.58 24.86
CA SER A 184 32.86 10.24 25.30
C SER A 184 32.05 9.70 26.50
N LYS A 185 31.21 10.54 27.13
CA LYS A 185 30.32 10.14 28.23
C LYS A 185 28.90 9.83 27.75
N LEU A 186 28.56 10.21 26.52
CA LEU A 186 27.24 10.02 25.96
C LEU A 186 27.21 8.78 25.08
N LYS A 187 26.19 7.94 25.27
CA LYS A 187 25.84 6.86 24.34
C LYS A 187 24.83 7.30 23.29
N GLY A 188 24.09 8.37 23.57
CA GLY A 188 23.06 8.85 22.64
C GLY A 188 22.48 10.21 22.98
N ILE A 189 21.59 10.67 22.10
CA ILE A 189 20.77 11.87 22.24
C ILE A 189 19.32 11.44 22.04
N VAL A 190 18.40 11.89 22.89
CA VAL A 190 16.96 11.72 22.65
C VAL A 190 16.36 13.09 22.36
N LEU A 191 15.72 13.19 21.19
CA LEU A 191 14.90 14.33 20.82
C LEU A 191 13.47 14.02 21.26
N LEU A 192 12.98 14.77 22.25
CA LEU A 192 11.62 14.55 22.77
C LEU A 192 10.60 14.61 21.63
N HIS A 193 9.64 13.69 21.66
CA HIS A 193 8.58 13.47 20.67
C HIS A 193 9.02 12.98 19.29
N HIS A 194 10.33 12.93 19.01
CA HIS A 194 10.84 12.63 17.68
C HIS A 194 11.54 11.27 17.65
N GLY A 195 12.67 11.10 18.34
CA GLY A 195 13.43 9.86 18.30
C GLY A 195 14.75 9.89 19.04
N VAL A 196 15.58 8.88 18.77
CA VAL A 196 16.86 8.64 19.45
C VAL A 196 18.00 8.59 18.45
N PHE A 197 19.15 9.11 18.85
CA PHE A 197 20.43 9.01 18.15
C PHE A 197 21.41 8.21 18.99
N THR A 198 22.17 7.33 18.35
CA THR A 198 23.37 6.71 18.95
C THR A 198 24.55 6.86 18.01
N PHE A 199 25.75 6.75 18.55
CA PHE A 199 26.95 7.01 17.79
C PHE A 199 28.16 6.31 18.43
N SER A 200 29.10 5.90 17.59
CA SER A 200 30.44 5.42 17.97
C SER A 200 31.38 5.50 16.76
N ASP A 201 32.68 5.41 17.00
CA ASP A 201 33.66 5.20 15.93
C ASP A 201 33.64 3.76 15.39
N ASP A 202 32.92 2.86 16.06
CA ASP A 202 32.70 1.47 15.66
C ASP A 202 31.21 1.22 15.31
N ALA A 203 30.99 0.51 14.19
CA ALA A 203 29.64 0.23 13.67
C ALA A 203 28.81 -0.65 14.61
N ARG A 204 29.46 -1.62 15.27
CA ARG A 204 28.80 -2.52 16.22
C ARG A 204 28.40 -1.76 17.46
N GLU A 205 29.31 -1.01 18.05
CA GLU A 205 29.02 -0.25 19.27
C GLU A 205 27.91 0.78 19.05
N SER A 206 27.90 1.48 17.91
CA SER A 206 26.81 2.41 17.57
C SER A 206 25.44 1.71 17.52
N TYR A 207 25.39 0.54 16.86
CA TYR A 207 24.19 -0.29 16.77
C TYR A 207 23.79 -0.88 18.13
N GLU A 208 24.72 -1.47 18.88
CA GLU A 208 24.44 -2.09 20.18
C GLU A 208 24.06 -1.04 21.23
N ASN A 209 24.57 0.19 21.15
CA ASN A 209 24.09 1.32 21.94
C ASN A 209 22.60 1.59 21.67
N MET A 210 22.16 1.56 20.40
CA MET A 210 20.74 1.71 20.06
C MET A 210 19.91 0.60 20.71
N ILE A 211 20.36 -0.65 20.60
CA ILE A 211 19.67 -1.80 21.19
C ILE A 211 19.62 -1.69 22.72
N ASP A 212 20.71 -1.28 23.39
CA ASP A 212 20.77 -1.08 24.84
C ASP A 212 19.78 0.00 25.30
N LEU A 213 19.84 1.19 24.71
CA LEU A 213 18.98 2.32 25.11
C LEU A 213 17.50 2.00 24.89
N VAL A 214 17.14 1.38 23.76
CA VAL A 214 15.75 0.99 23.50
C VAL A 214 15.32 -0.14 24.43
N SER A 215 16.18 -1.10 24.73
CA SER A 215 15.88 -2.19 25.68
C SER A 215 15.61 -1.67 27.10
N LYS A 216 16.33 -0.64 27.56
CA LYS A 216 16.06 0.03 28.84
C LYS A 216 14.67 0.66 28.86
N ALA A 217 14.26 1.33 27.77
CA ALA A 217 12.92 1.88 27.63
C ALA A 217 11.83 0.78 27.58
N GLU A 218 12.05 -0.31 26.84
CA GLU A 218 11.14 -1.46 26.82
C GLU A 218 10.96 -2.08 28.21
N ALA A 219 12.06 -2.25 28.96
CA ALA A 219 12.03 -2.78 30.31
C ALA A 219 11.24 -1.86 31.26
N TYR A 220 11.44 -0.53 31.14
CA TYR A 220 10.67 0.45 31.89
C TYR A 220 9.17 0.33 31.59
N LEU A 221 8.79 0.24 30.32
CA LEU A 221 7.38 0.05 29.92
C LEU A 221 6.81 -1.25 30.49
N ALA A 222 7.55 -2.35 30.43
CA ALA A 222 7.11 -3.64 30.96
C ALA A 222 6.89 -3.64 32.48
N GLU A 223 7.69 -2.85 33.22
CA GLU A 223 7.57 -2.72 34.67
C GLU A 223 6.43 -1.78 35.10
N HIS A 224 6.20 -0.71 34.34
CA HIS A 224 5.30 0.38 34.73
C HIS A 224 3.93 0.34 34.04
N VAL A 225 3.78 -0.43 32.96
CA VAL A 225 2.52 -0.58 32.23
C VAL A 225 1.99 -2.00 32.43
N ALA A 226 0.83 -2.10 33.07
CA ALA A 226 0.12 -3.37 33.13
C ALA A 226 -0.31 -3.78 31.71
N ILE A 227 -0.10 -5.04 31.36
CA ILE A 227 -0.69 -5.62 30.15
C ILE A 227 -2.20 -5.60 30.35
N GLU A 228 -2.90 -4.70 29.66
CA GLU A 228 -4.36 -4.74 29.65
C GLU A 228 -4.79 -6.07 29.03
N PRO A 229 -5.72 -6.80 29.66
CA PRO A 229 -6.29 -7.97 29.05
C PRO A 229 -6.94 -7.54 27.73
N VAL A 230 -6.65 -8.27 26.65
CA VAL A 230 -7.30 -8.08 25.36
C VAL A 230 -8.80 -8.33 25.54
N LEU A 231 -9.54 -7.26 25.75
CA LEU A 231 -10.99 -7.25 25.83
C LEU A 231 -11.49 -7.17 24.39
N ALA A 232 -11.77 -8.30 23.73
CA ALA A 232 -12.85 -8.38 22.74
C ALA A 232 -12.94 -9.73 22.03
N THR A 233 -14.17 -10.23 21.95
CA THR A 233 -14.69 -10.81 20.71
C THR A 233 -15.00 -9.65 19.75
N ALA A 234 -14.41 -9.66 18.55
CA ALA A 234 -14.69 -8.62 17.56
C ALA A 234 -16.18 -8.58 17.19
N ASP A 235 -16.75 -7.38 17.11
CA ASP A 235 -18.09 -7.21 16.56
C ASP A 235 -18.11 -7.62 15.08
N ALA A 236 -19.29 -8.03 14.62
CA ALA A 236 -19.46 -8.39 13.21
C ALA A 236 -19.32 -7.14 12.32
N VAL A 237 -18.23 -7.06 11.57
CA VAL A 237 -17.98 -5.97 10.62
C VAL A 237 -19.02 -5.97 9.50
N ASP A 238 -19.75 -4.87 9.35
CA ASP A 238 -20.63 -4.65 8.20
C ASP A 238 -19.82 -4.21 6.98
N LEU A 239 -19.52 -5.16 6.10
CA LEU A 239 -18.74 -4.93 4.90
C LEU A 239 -19.38 -3.93 3.93
N LYS A 240 -20.70 -3.71 3.99
CA LYS A 240 -21.35 -2.68 3.14
C LYS A 240 -21.05 -1.28 3.65
N GLN A 241 -21.03 -1.08 4.97
CA GLN A 241 -20.59 0.18 5.56
C GLN A 241 -19.12 0.46 5.24
N MET A 242 -18.26 -0.56 5.28
CA MET A 242 -16.85 -0.43 4.88
C MET A 242 -16.73 0.05 3.42
N ALA A 243 -17.52 -0.53 2.51
CA ALA A 243 -17.53 -0.12 1.10
C ALA A 243 -18.07 1.30 0.89
N ALA A 244 -19.14 1.68 1.60
CA ALA A 244 -19.67 3.04 1.56
C ALA A 244 -18.65 4.07 2.12
N MET A 245 -17.96 3.72 3.20
CA MET A 245 -16.90 4.55 3.80
C MET A 245 -15.71 4.71 2.84
N ARG A 246 -15.26 3.64 2.18
CA ARG A 246 -14.21 3.69 1.14
C ARG A 246 -14.63 4.63 0.00
N ARG A 247 -15.88 4.52 -0.45
CA ARG A 247 -16.42 5.36 -1.52
C ARG A 247 -16.40 6.84 -1.12
N ALA A 248 -16.93 7.18 0.06
CA ALA A 248 -16.92 8.54 0.57
C ALA A 248 -15.49 9.11 0.70
N ALA A 249 -14.54 8.29 1.19
CA ALA A 249 -13.14 8.71 1.30
C ALA A 249 -12.52 9.00 -0.08
N SER A 250 -12.87 8.19 -1.09
CA SER A 250 -12.43 8.39 -2.48
C SER A 250 -13.03 9.66 -3.10
N GLU A 251 -14.30 9.94 -2.84
CA GLU A 251 -14.99 11.16 -3.30
C GLU A 251 -14.36 12.42 -2.70
N VAL A 252 -14.13 12.43 -1.38
CA VAL A 252 -13.47 13.54 -0.67
C VAL A 252 -12.02 13.74 -1.13
N ARG A 253 -11.32 12.66 -1.47
CA ARG A 253 -9.97 12.73 -2.04
C ARG A 253 -9.93 13.24 -3.48
N GLY A 254 -11.02 13.07 -4.23
CA GLY A 254 -11.09 13.31 -5.68
C GLY A 254 -10.43 12.22 -6.54
N SER A 255 -10.06 11.07 -5.96
CA SER A 255 -9.54 9.91 -6.68
C SER A 255 -9.69 8.63 -5.88
N ALA A 256 -9.72 7.48 -6.57
CA ALA A 256 -10.01 6.20 -5.96
C ALA A 256 -9.02 5.81 -4.85
N MET A 257 -9.57 5.32 -3.74
CA MET A 257 -8.82 4.74 -2.63
C MET A 257 -9.23 3.29 -2.40
N LEU A 258 -8.33 2.52 -1.81
CA LEU A 258 -8.57 1.23 -1.19
C LEU A 258 -8.85 1.44 0.30
N ALA A 259 -9.48 0.46 0.94
CA ALA A 259 -9.62 0.40 2.38
C ALA A 259 -9.25 -1.00 2.91
N ARG A 260 -8.31 -1.08 3.84
CA ARG A 260 -7.86 -2.34 4.46
C ARG A 260 -8.36 -2.41 5.90
N LEU A 261 -9.08 -3.48 6.24
CA LEU A 261 -9.50 -3.76 7.61
C LEU A 261 -8.32 -4.26 8.46
N ILE A 262 -8.22 -3.75 9.68
CA ILE A 262 -7.27 -4.11 10.71
C ILE A 262 -8.09 -4.58 11.91
N SER A 263 -8.28 -5.89 12.02
CA SER A 263 -9.13 -6.52 13.04
C SER A 263 -8.35 -7.51 13.90
N ASP A 264 -7.04 -7.30 14.06
CA ASP A 264 -6.27 -7.99 15.08
C ASP A 264 -6.75 -7.58 16.48
N ALA A 265 -6.47 -8.43 17.46
CA ALA A 265 -7.10 -8.33 18.77
C ALA A 265 -6.75 -7.02 19.50
N ASP A 266 -5.54 -6.51 19.30
CA ASP A 266 -5.08 -5.22 19.83
C ASP A 266 -5.87 -4.06 19.21
N ALA A 267 -6.02 -4.03 17.89
CA ALA A 267 -6.80 -3.01 17.20
C ALA A 267 -8.27 -3.00 17.66
N VAL A 268 -8.88 -4.19 17.77
CA VAL A 268 -10.26 -4.32 18.24
C VAL A 268 -10.38 -3.82 19.67
N SER A 269 -9.49 -4.25 20.57
CA SER A 269 -9.53 -3.83 21.98
C SER A 269 -9.32 -2.32 22.14
N PHE A 270 -8.39 -1.74 21.39
CA PHE A 270 -8.17 -0.29 21.37
C PHE A 270 -9.40 0.48 20.87
N SER A 271 -10.01 0.01 19.78
CA SER A 271 -11.20 0.64 19.20
C SER A 271 -12.42 0.59 20.13
N ALA A 272 -12.50 -0.40 21.01
CA ALA A 272 -13.61 -0.60 21.94
C ALA A 272 -13.53 0.29 23.20
N ARG A 273 -12.45 1.08 23.37
CA ARG A 273 -12.28 1.95 24.55
C ARG A 273 -13.32 3.08 24.55
N SER A 274 -13.91 3.34 25.71
CA SER A 274 -14.92 4.41 25.87
C SER A 274 -14.39 5.82 25.59
N ASN A 275 -13.08 6.04 25.75
CA ASN A 275 -12.41 7.31 25.47
C ASN A 275 -11.67 7.32 24.12
N VAL A 276 -11.91 6.34 23.22
CA VAL A 276 -11.18 6.20 21.94
C VAL A 276 -11.21 7.48 21.12
N ALA A 277 -12.35 8.17 21.05
CA ALA A 277 -12.48 9.41 20.29
C ALA A 277 -11.60 10.55 20.84
N ALA A 278 -11.42 10.59 22.16
CA ALA A 278 -10.61 11.61 22.81
C ALA A 278 -9.10 11.35 22.66
N ILE A 279 -8.66 10.09 22.59
CA ILE A 279 -7.23 9.74 22.43
C ILE A 279 -6.80 9.75 20.96
N ALA A 280 -7.68 9.34 20.04
CA ALA A 280 -7.41 9.31 18.60
C ALA A 280 -7.22 10.71 17.97
N GLY A 281 -7.80 11.74 18.60
CA GLY A 281 -7.70 13.13 18.16
C GLY A 281 -6.43 13.87 18.62
N ARG A 282 -5.53 13.24 19.39
CA ARG A 282 -4.42 13.95 20.04
C ARG A 282 -3.18 14.12 19.17
N GLY A 283 -2.94 13.24 18.19
CA GLY A 283 -1.80 13.36 17.27
C GLY A 283 -1.13 12.00 16.97
N PRO A 284 -0.15 12.00 16.05
CA PRO A 284 0.55 10.80 15.61
C PRO A 284 1.63 10.36 16.63
N LEU A 285 2.17 9.15 16.44
CA LEU A 285 3.26 8.60 17.26
C LEU A 285 4.52 9.48 17.25
N THR A 286 5.01 9.79 16.05
CA THR A 286 6.10 10.74 15.81
C THR A 286 5.58 11.76 14.80
N PRO A 287 6.05 13.02 14.82
CA PRO A 287 5.69 14.01 13.83
C PRO A 287 5.84 13.45 12.40
N ASP A 288 6.94 12.76 12.09
CA ASP A 288 7.24 12.22 10.74
C ASP A 288 6.13 11.36 10.13
N HIS A 289 5.32 10.70 10.95
CA HIS A 289 4.22 9.88 10.47
C HIS A 289 3.05 10.70 9.89
N VAL A 290 2.96 12.00 10.20
CA VAL A 290 1.85 12.87 9.79
C VAL A 290 1.68 12.92 8.26
N ILE A 291 2.77 12.85 7.49
CA ILE A 291 2.68 12.87 6.02
C ILE A 291 2.01 11.59 5.47
N ARG A 292 2.05 10.49 6.22
CA ARG A 292 1.43 9.20 5.85
C ARG A 292 0.03 9.05 6.43
N THR A 293 -0.18 9.45 7.68
CA THR A 293 -1.41 9.16 8.43
C THR A 293 -2.34 10.35 8.63
N LYS A 294 -1.90 11.56 8.25
CA LYS A 294 -2.43 12.84 8.75
C LYS A 294 -2.29 12.93 10.27
N ARG A 295 -2.68 14.09 10.81
CA ARG A 295 -2.60 14.38 12.24
C ARG A 295 -3.41 13.43 13.13
N THR A 296 -4.64 13.08 12.73
CA THR A 296 -5.56 12.31 13.57
C THR A 296 -6.21 11.17 12.80
N ALA A 297 -6.62 10.13 13.53
CA ALA A 297 -7.53 9.13 12.98
C ALA A 297 -8.94 9.71 12.83
N MET A 298 -9.68 9.24 11.84
CA MET A 298 -11.14 9.38 11.84
C MET A 298 -11.74 8.41 12.87
N VAL A 299 -12.82 8.79 13.55
CA VAL A 299 -13.60 7.87 14.39
C VAL A 299 -14.91 7.57 13.67
N VAL A 300 -15.19 6.30 13.43
CA VAL A 300 -16.42 5.86 12.75
C VAL A 300 -17.57 5.93 13.75
N ALA A 301 -18.59 6.72 13.42
CA ALA A 301 -19.87 6.75 14.12
C ALA A 301 -20.87 5.80 13.43
N ASP A 302 -22.13 5.81 13.85
CA ASP A 302 -23.19 4.96 13.28
C ASP A 302 -23.35 5.15 11.75
N ASP A 303 -23.07 6.35 11.25
CA ASP A 303 -23.03 6.66 9.83
C ASP A 303 -21.59 6.89 9.36
N ALA A 304 -21.01 5.85 8.77
CA ALA A 304 -19.63 5.86 8.29
C ALA A 304 -19.38 6.89 7.16
N VAL A 305 -20.39 7.22 6.34
CA VAL A 305 -20.26 8.22 5.27
C VAL A 305 -20.23 9.62 5.88
N ALA A 306 -21.13 9.90 6.83
CA ALA A 306 -21.14 11.16 7.55
C ALA A 306 -19.83 11.37 8.34
N SER A 307 -19.26 10.32 8.94
CA SER A 307 -17.95 10.39 9.61
C SER A 307 -16.83 10.85 8.67
N VAL A 308 -16.80 10.36 7.42
CA VAL A 308 -15.81 10.80 6.42
C VAL A 308 -15.96 12.28 6.09
N HIS A 309 -17.18 12.76 5.89
CA HIS A 309 -17.40 14.19 5.62
C HIS A 309 -17.07 15.07 6.83
N SER A 310 -17.40 14.64 8.05
CA SER A 310 -17.00 15.34 9.28
C SER A 310 -15.48 15.45 9.40
N PHE A 311 -14.76 14.35 9.15
CA PHE A 311 -13.29 14.38 9.14
C PHE A 311 -12.75 15.36 8.10
N ALA A 312 -13.34 15.39 6.89
CA ALA A 312 -12.94 16.30 5.83
C ALA A 312 -13.12 17.78 6.21
N ASP A 313 -14.23 18.10 6.89
CA ASP A 313 -14.52 19.44 7.38
C ASP A 313 -13.60 19.84 8.53
N ASP A 314 -13.34 18.92 9.48
CA ASP A 314 -12.40 19.14 10.58
C ASP A 314 -10.96 19.35 10.07
N TYR A 315 -10.55 18.59 9.06
CA TYR A 315 -9.25 18.75 8.43
C TYR A 315 -9.15 20.08 7.67
N ARG A 316 -10.22 20.52 6.99
CA ARG A 316 -10.26 21.85 6.35
C ARG A 316 -10.17 22.97 7.38
N ASN A 317 -10.86 22.83 8.52
CA ASN A 317 -10.77 23.78 9.62
C ASN A 317 -9.36 23.80 10.24
N TYR A 318 -8.71 22.64 10.33
CA TYR A 318 -7.32 22.50 10.76
C TYR A 318 -6.34 23.21 9.82
N PHE A 319 -6.54 23.05 8.51
CA PHE A 319 -5.78 23.80 7.53
C PHE A 319 -6.00 25.30 7.68
N ASN A 320 -7.25 25.78 7.64
CA ASN A 320 -7.55 27.21 7.65
C ASN A 320 -7.04 27.95 8.90
N ARG A 321 -7.02 27.29 10.08
CA ARG A 321 -6.60 27.95 11.33
C ARG A 321 -5.08 27.99 11.53
N ASN A 322 -4.33 27.08 10.91
CA ASN A 322 -2.87 27.04 11.01
C ASN A 322 -2.18 27.63 9.77
N ASN A 323 -2.88 27.70 8.64
CA ASN A 323 -2.35 28.25 7.42
C ASN A 323 -2.19 29.77 7.53
N SER A 324 -0.94 30.20 7.69
CA SER A 324 -0.55 31.62 7.78
C SER A 324 0.27 32.09 6.57
N SER A 325 0.64 31.16 5.69
CA SER A 325 1.32 31.32 4.41
C SER A 325 0.36 30.89 3.29
N ASP A 326 0.56 31.30 2.05
CA ASP A 326 -0.33 30.94 0.93
C ASP A 326 -0.17 29.46 0.49
N LEU A 327 -0.19 28.50 1.43
CA LEU A 327 -0.09 27.07 1.16
C LEU A 327 -1.34 26.55 0.45
N THR A 328 -1.20 25.42 -0.26
CA THR A 328 -2.32 24.69 -0.84
C THR A 328 -2.74 23.58 0.12
N CYS A 329 -4.05 23.48 0.40
CA CYS A 329 -4.59 22.43 1.25
C CYS A 329 -4.35 21.04 0.61
N LEU A 330 -3.83 20.09 1.38
CA LEU A 330 -3.71 18.70 0.96
C LEU A 330 -5.10 18.05 0.82
N ASP A 331 -5.19 16.87 0.19
CA ASP A 331 -6.47 16.19 0.07
C ASP A 331 -7.12 15.92 1.45
N LEU A 332 -8.44 15.99 1.50
CA LEU A 332 -9.18 16.02 2.76
C LEU A 332 -9.53 14.62 3.29
N ALA A 333 -9.14 13.56 2.59
CA ALA A 333 -9.57 12.21 2.91
C ALA A 333 -8.81 11.64 4.12
N PRO A 334 -9.48 10.85 4.98
CA PRO A 334 -8.80 10.15 6.06
C PRO A 334 -7.76 9.18 5.50
N ARG A 335 -6.69 8.97 6.27
CA ARG A 335 -5.70 7.92 5.98
C ARG A 335 -5.95 6.67 6.81
N TRP A 336 -6.55 6.83 7.97
CA TRP A 336 -7.01 5.69 8.76
C TRP A 336 -8.19 6.09 9.63
N ALA A 337 -8.97 5.10 10.04
CA ALA A 337 -10.12 5.26 10.90
C ALA A 337 -10.16 4.20 11.97
N LEU A 338 -10.63 4.57 13.16
CA LEU A 338 -10.97 3.66 14.24
C LEU A 338 -12.46 3.35 14.15
N TRP A 339 -12.78 2.06 14.10
CA TRP A 339 -14.14 1.57 14.04
C TRP A 339 -14.48 0.90 15.37
N PRO A 340 -15.24 1.57 16.25
CA PRO A 340 -15.53 1.07 17.59
C PRO A 340 -16.01 -0.38 17.60
N GLY A 341 -15.35 -1.24 18.38
CA GLY A 341 -15.65 -2.67 18.49
C GLY A 341 -15.21 -3.55 17.31
N CYS A 342 -14.79 -2.95 16.19
CA CYS A 342 -14.43 -3.65 14.95
C CYS A 342 -12.93 -3.60 14.63
N GLY A 343 -12.18 -2.67 15.24
CA GLY A 343 -10.76 -2.45 14.99
C GLY A 343 -10.50 -1.12 14.27
N ALA A 344 -9.68 -1.16 13.22
CA ALA A 344 -9.31 0.01 12.43
C ALA A 344 -9.40 -0.26 10.92
N VAL A 345 -9.38 0.81 10.12
CA VAL A 345 -9.37 0.75 8.65
C VAL A 345 -8.30 1.69 8.12
N ALA A 346 -7.41 1.21 7.27
CA ALA A 346 -6.38 2.01 6.59
C ALA A 346 -6.81 2.32 5.14
N PHE A 347 -6.64 3.57 4.73
CA PHE A 347 -7.00 4.07 3.40
C PHE A 347 -5.75 4.49 2.62
N GLY A 348 -5.62 4.03 1.39
CA GLY A 348 -4.48 4.33 0.53
C GLY A 348 -4.82 4.09 -0.94
N THR A 349 -3.93 4.44 -1.86
CA THR A 349 -4.16 4.28 -3.31
C THR A 349 -3.61 3.00 -3.90
N THR A 350 -2.81 2.28 -3.11
CA THR A 350 -2.18 1.02 -3.47
C THR A 350 -2.17 0.12 -2.23
N PRO A 351 -2.12 -1.22 -2.39
CA PRO A 351 -1.99 -2.12 -1.25
C PRO A 351 -0.78 -1.80 -0.38
N GLY A 352 0.37 -1.47 -0.98
CA GLY A 352 1.57 -1.08 -0.23
C GLY A 352 1.39 0.17 0.62
N GLU A 353 0.65 1.17 0.14
CA GLU A 353 0.32 2.36 0.94
C GLU A 353 -0.63 2.04 2.09
N CYS A 354 -1.66 1.22 1.84
CA CYS A 354 -2.53 0.72 2.91
C CYS A 354 -1.76 -0.09 3.95
N ASP A 355 -0.76 -0.88 3.52
CA ASP A 355 0.07 -1.69 4.40
C ASP A 355 0.95 -0.81 5.29
N ILE A 356 1.57 0.24 4.73
CA ILE A 356 2.33 1.25 5.47
C ILE A 356 1.46 1.93 6.53
N ILE A 357 0.29 2.42 6.14
CA ILE A 357 -0.61 3.13 7.06
C ILE A 357 -1.16 2.18 8.13
N ALA A 358 -1.47 0.93 7.76
CA ALA A 358 -1.90 -0.07 8.71
C ALA A 358 -0.81 -0.35 9.75
N ASP A 359 0.45 -0.43 9.35
CA ASP A 359 1.55 -0.67 10.27
C ASP A 359 1.75 0.51 11.24
N ILE A 360 1.84 1.74 10.71
CA ILE A 360 1.91 2.96 11.52
C ILE A 360 0.74 3.04 12.50
N SER A 361 -0.47 2.72 12.07
CA SER A 361 -1.64 2.75 12.94
C SER A 361 -1.57 1.75 14.09
N ARG A 362 -1.03 0.54 13.88
CA ARG A 362 -0.86 -0.46 14.96
C ARG A 362 0.11 0.02 16.03
N HIS A 363 1.27 0.48 15.60
CA HIS A 363 2.30 1.02 16.48
C HIS A 363 1.77 2.23 17.26
N THR A 364 1.03 3.11 16.58
CA THR A 364 0.38 4.27 17.21
C THR A 364 -0.65 3.85 18.26
N MET A 365 -1.52 2.87 17.97
CA MET A 365 -2.52 2.37 18.94
C MET A 365 -1.84 1.75 20.18
N GLN A 366 -0.77 0.98 19.99
CA GLN A 366 -0.01 0.38 21.08
C GLN A 366 0.72 1.44 21.93
N ALA A 367 1.36 2.42 21.29
CA ALA A 367 2.03 3.52 21.97
C ALA A 367 1.05 4.38 22.79
N ILE A 368 -0.09 4.77 22.19
CA ILE A 368 -1.15 5.50 22.90
C ILE A 368 -1.63 4.68 24.10
N SER A 369 -1.86 3.37 23.92
CA SER A 369 -2.32 2.50 25.01
C SER A 369 -1.36 2.49 26.19
N ARG A 370 -0.06 2.35 25.92
CA ARG A 370 1.00 2.33 26.94
C ARG A 370 1.19 3.68 27.61
N ALA A 371 1.18 4.77 26.84
CA ALA A 371 1.32 6.12 27.38
C ALA A 371 0.10 6.55 28.22
N GLU A 372 -1.12 6.15 27.85
CA GLU A 372 -2.31 6.37 28.67
C GLU A 372 -2.17 5.69 30.05
N ALA A 373 -1.59 4.49 30.11
CA ALA A 373 -1.29 3.81 31.37
C ALA A 373 -0.18 4.52 32.20
N LEU A 374 0.72 5.27 31.54
CA LEU A 374 1.75 6.10 32.18
C LEU A 374 1.27 7.51 32.58
N GLY A 375 -0.02 7.79 32.49
CA GLY A 375 -0.62 9.05 32.96
C GLY A 375 -1.13 9.97 31.85
N GLY A 376 -1.10 9.52 30.59
CA GLY A 376 -1.77 10.17 29.46
C GLY A 376 -0.87 10.37 28.24
N TRP A 377 -1.45 10.18 27.05
CA TRP A 377 -0.85 10.46 25.76
C TRP A 377 -0.86 11.96 25.41
N GLN A 378 0.30 12.48 25.03
CA GLN A 378 0.58 13.85 24.62
C GLN A 378 1.47 13.85 23.38
N ALA A 379 0.86 14.06 22.21
CA ALA A 379 1.62 14.38 21.00
C ALA A 379 2.02 15.86 21.00
N LEU A 380 2.80 16.25 19.98
CA LEU A 380 3.20 17.63 19.78
C LEU A 380 2.00 18.59 19.65
N PRO A 381 2.21 19.89 19.97
CA PRO A 381 1.23 20.91 19.67
C PRO A 381 0.79 20.87 18.21
N GLU A 382 -0.49 21.18 18.00
CA GLU A 382 -1.11 21.14 16.69
C GLU A 382 -0.35 21.94 15.62
N LYS A 383 0.19 23.10 16.00
CA LYS A 383 0.94 23.98 15.12
C LYS A 383 2.21 23.30 14.60
N ASP A 384 2.96 22.63 15.48
CA ASP A 384 4.20 21.95 15.11
C ASP A 384 3.94 20.76 14.19
N ILE A 385 2.82 20.04 14.44
CA ILE A 385 2.39 18.96 13.54
C ILE A 385 1.98 19.52 12.16
N PHE A 386 1.33 20.69 12.12
CA PHE A 386 0.94 21.35 10.86
C PHE A 386 2.17 21.79 10.07
N GLU A 387 3.14 22.41 10.73
CA GLU A 387 4.38 22.85 10.10
C GLU A 387 5.10 21.67 9.44
N LEU A 388 5.18 20.50 10.09
CA LEU A 388 5.75 19.30 9.47
C LEU A 388 4.87 18.71 8.36
N GLU A 389 3.55 18.61 8.55
CA GLU A 389 2.65 18.04 7.54
C GLU A 389 2.69 18.81 6.23
N TYR A 390 2.81 20.14 6.30
CA TYR A 390 2.87 21.01 5.13
C TYR A 390 4.30 21.40 4.73
N TRP A 391 5.32 20.79 5.34
CA TRP A 391 6.71 21.04 4.98
C TRP A 391 7.02 20.45 3.62
N GLU A 392 7.42 21.29 2.66
CA GLU A 392 7.66 20.89 1.26
C GLU A 392 8.69 19.76 1.14
N LEU A 393 9.74 19.77 1.97
CA LEU A 393 10.80 18.75 1.95
C LEU A 393 10.28 17.37 2.36
N GLU A 394 9.35 17.30 3.32
CA GLU A 394 8.74 16.04 3.74
C GLU A 394 7.71 15.56 2.72
N GLN A 395 6.88 16.47 2.20
CA GLN A 395 5.91 16.14 1.15
C GLN A 395 6.59 15.62 -0.13
N ALA A 396 7.79 16.11 -0.45
CA ALA A 396 8.57 15.62 -1.58
C ALA A 396 8.89 14.11 -1.49
N LYS A 397 8.95 13.52 -0.28
CA LYS A 397 9.18 12.07 -0.09
C LYS A 397 8.03 11.20 -0.62
N LEU A 398 6.82 11.76 -0.74
CA LEU A 398 5.62 11.06 -1.22
C LEU A 398 5.42 11.21 -2.73
N ASN A 399 5.98 12.27 -3.31
CA ASN A 399 5.81 12.61 -4.72
C ASN A 399 6.69 11.73 -5.62
N LYS A 400 6.15 10.56 -5.99
CA LYS A 400 6.66 9.77 -7.11
C LYS A 400 6.08 10.37 -8.38
N GLY A 401 6.84 11.21 -9.08
CA GLY A 401 6.38 11.93 -10.28
C GLY A 401 5.72 11.05 -11.34
N GLY A 402 4.94 11.66 -12.24
CA GLY A 402 4.19 10.99 -13.31
C GLY A 402 2.67 11.01 -13.09
N SER A 403 1.90 10.70 -14.15
CA SER A 403 0.44 10.55 -14.05
C SER A 403 0.07 9.20 -13.44
N ALA A 404 -0.88 9.18 -12.51
CA ALA A 404 -1.40 7.93 -11.97
C ALA A 404 -2.01 7.04 -13.07
N PRO A 405 -1.82 5.70 -13.03
CA PRO A 405 -2.52 4.77 -13.91
C PRO A 405 -4.05 4.89 -13.79
N GLU A 406 -4.77 4.62 -14.88
CA GLU A 406 -6.24 4.80 -14.97
C GLU A 406 -7.03 4.10 -13.86
N PHE A 407 -6.61 2.89 -13.45
CA PHE A 407 -7.32 2.09 -12.44
C PHE A 407 -6.63 2.09 -11.08
N ARG A 408 -5.70 3.00 -10.83
CA ARG A 408 -5.07 3.14 -9.51
C ARG A 408 -6.15 3.36 -8.43
N GLY A 409 -6.10 2.56 -7.36
CA GLY A 409 -7.05 2.62 -6.26
C GLY A 409 -8.39 1.90 -6.54
N LYS A 410 -8.57 1.30 -7.72
CA LYS A 410 -9.74 0.47 -8.06
C LYS A 410 -9.50 -1.01 -7.77
N VAL A 411 -10.57 -1.74 -7.44
CA VAL A 411 -10.60 -3.17 -7.13
C VAL A 411 -11.40 -3.90 -8.21
N ALA A 412 -10.75 -4.85 -8.87
CA ALA A 412 -11.32 -5.69 -9.91
C ALA A 412 -11.40 -7.15 -9.47
N LEU A 413 -12.53 -7.80 -9.70
CA LEU A 413 -12.72 -9.23 -9.51
C LEU A 413 -12.76 -9.93 -10.87
N VAL A 414 -11.91 -10.94 -11.08
CA VAL A 414 -11.87 -11.71 -12.33
C VAL A 414 -12.11 -13.18 -12.01
N THR A 415 -13.09 -13.81 -12.67
CA THR A 415 -13.32 -15.26 -12.54
C THR A 415 -12.65 -16.05 -13.66
N GLY A 416 -12.12 -17.24 -13.35
CA GLY A 416 -11.31 -18.02 -14.28
C GLY A 416 -9.96 -17.36 -14.58
N GLY A 417 -9.34 -16.75 -13.56
CA GLY A 417 -8.18 -15.86 -13.71
C GLY A 417 -6.82 -16.56 -13.91
N ALA A 418 -6.73 -17.89 -13.78
CA ALA A 418 -5.45 -18.59 -13.84
C ALA A 418 -4.94 -18.82 -15.28
N SER A 419 -5.82 -18.77 -16.28
CA SER A 419 -5.45 -19.07 -17.67
C SER A 419 -6.28 -18.32 -18.71
N GLY A 420 -5.82 -18.36 -19.96
CA GLY A 420 -6.54 -17.86 -21.14
C GLY A 420 -7.02 -16.41 -20.99
N ILE A 421 -8.27 -16.15 -21.40
CA ILE A 421 -8.90 -14.82 -21.37
C ILE A 421 -8.89 -14.20 -19.97
N GLY A 422 -9.18 -15.00 -18.93
CA GLY A 422 -9.21 -14.48 -17.56
C GLY A 422 -7.84 -14.02 -17.09
N ARG A 423 -6.78 -14.78 -17.38
CA ARG A 423 -5.40 -14.36 -17.11
C ARG A 423 -5.01 -13.09 -17.88
N ALA A 424 -5.37 -13.00 -19.16
CA ALA A 424 -5.13 -11.80 -19.95
C ALA A 424 -5.84 -10.57 -19.36
N CYS A 425 -7.07 -10.71 -18.85
CA CYS A 425 -7.77 -9.65 -18.11
C CYS A 425 -7.02 -9.27 -16.82
N VAL A 426 -6.52 -10.24 -16.05
CA VAL A 426 -5.73 -9.99 -14.83
C VAL A 426 -4.49 -9.16 -15.16
N GLU A 427 -3.69 -9.59 -16.15
CA GLU A 427 -2.48 -8.89 -16.57
C GLU A 427 -2.78 -7.46 -17.08
N SER A 428 -3.83 -7.31 -17.87
CA SER A 428 -4.30 -6.05 -18.44
C SER A 428 -4.79 -5.05 -17.38
N LEU A 429 -5.49 -5.52 -16.34
CA LEU A 429 -5.95 -4.71 -15.19
C LEU A 429 -4.77 -4.28 -14.30
N LEU A 430 -3.83 -5.19 -14.03
CA LEU A 430 -2.63 -4.89 -13.25
C LEU A 430 -1.76 -3.84 -13.95
N ALA A 431 -1.57 -3.94 -15.27
CA ALA A 431 -0.84 -2.96 -16.07
C ALA A 431 -1.47 -1.55 -16.01
N ARG A 432 -2.79 -1.47 -15.80
CA ARG A 432 -3.53 -0.20 -15.61
C ARG A 432 -3.61 0.24 -14.14
N GLY A 433 -2.93 -0.45 -13.23
CA GLY A 433 -2.78 -0.09 -11.83
C GLY A 433 -3.93 -0.52 -10.91
N ALA A 434 -4.86 -1.36 -11.38
CA ALA A 434 -5.91 -1.92 -10.52
C ALA A 434 -5.33 -2.90 -9.49
N VAL A 435 -6.02 -3.04 -8.37
CA VAL A 435 -5.94 -4.24 -7.55
C VAL A 435 -6.82 -5.30 -8.18
N VAL A 436 -6.30 -6.51 -8.35
CA VAL A 436 -7.01 -7.62 -8.97
C VAL A 436 -7.18 -8.76 -7.97
N VAL A 437 -8.42 -9.19 -7.77
CA VAL A 437 -8.78 -10.43 -7.09
C VAL A 437 -9.13 -11.45 -8.16
N ALA A 438 -8.28 -12.47 -8.31
CA ALA A 438 -8.44 -13.50 -9.33
C ALA A 438 -8.96 -14.78 -8.68
N LEU A 439 -10.11 -15.26 -9.16
CA LEU A 439 -10.74 -16.50 -8.71
C LEU A 439 -10.52 -17.59 -9.75
N ASP A 440 -10.07 -18.77 -9.31
CA ASP A 440 -9.99 -19.95 -10.17
C ASP A 440 -10.14 -21.24 -9.37
N ILE A 441 -10.54 -22.34 -10.02
CA ILE A 441 -10.53 -23.66 -9.39
C ILE A 441 -9.10 -24.25 -9.38
N ASN A 442 -8.23 -23.82 -10.29
CA ASN A 442 -6.83 -24.22 -10.30
C ASN A 442 -6.10 -23.66 -9.06
N PRO A 443 -5.52 -24.52 -8.19
CA PRO A 443 -4.79 -24.07 -7.01
C PRO A 443 -3.60 -23.16 -7.33
N GLU A 444 -2.99 -23.26 -8.52
CA GLU A 444 -1.84 -22.43 -8.94
C GLU A 444 -2.17 -20.92 -8.98
N ILE A 445 -3.44 -20.54 -8.92
CA ILE A 445 -3.84 -19.13 -8.81
C ILE A 445 -3.19 -18.44 -7.60
N ILE A 446 -2.92 -19.18 -6.51
CA ILE A 446 -2.31 -18.63 -5.29
C ILE A 446 -0.82 -18.31 -5.48
N ASP A 447 -0.17 -18.93 -6.45
CA ASP A 447 1.26 -18.76 -6.73
C ASP A 447 1.51 -17.61 -7.72
N MET A 448 0.46 -17.05 -8.33
CA MET A 448 0.54 -15.85 -9.15
C MET A 448 0.87 -14.65 -8.26
N ASN A 449 2.15 -14.28 -8.22
CA ASN A 449 2.64 -13.20 -7.38
C ASN A 449 2.78 -11.90 -8.16
N ALA A 450 2.00 -10.89 -7.77
CA ALA A 450 2.20 -9.49 -8.13
C ALA A 450 1.76 -8.60 -6.95
N PRO A 451 2.37 -7.42 -6.74
CA PRO A 451 2.05 -6.56 -5.59
C PRO A 451 0.56 -6.19 -5.44
N ASN A 452 -0.16 -6.13 -6.57
CA ASN A 452 -1.57 -5.76 -6.64
C ASN A 452 -2.50 -6.94 -6.96
N LEU A 453 -2.04 -8.19 -6.82
CA LEU A 453 -2.82 -9.39 -7.13
C LEU A 453 -3.13 -10.19 -5.85
N LEU A 454 -4.38 -10.65 -5.73
CA LEU A 454 -4.80 -11.65 -4.76
C LEU A 454 -5.45 -12.82 -5.51
N GLY A 455 -4.74 -13.94 -5.59
CA GLY A 455 -5.27 -15.19 -6.12
C GLY A 455 -6.04 -15.97 -5.04
N LEU A 456 -7.25 -16.46 -5.37
CA LEU A 456 -8.07 -17.26 -4.46
C LEU A 456 -8.62 -18.49 -5.19
N VAL A 457 -8.46 -19.66 -4.55
CA VAL A 457 -9.08 -20.90 -5.03
C VAL A 457 -10.58 -20.85 -4.77
N CYS A 458 -11.37 -20.85 -5.83
CA CYS A 458 -12.83 -20.77 -5.76
C CYS A 458 -13.48 -21.48 -6.94
N ASP A 459 -14.22 -22.55 -6.65
CA ASP A 459 -15.23 -23.06 -7.57
C ASP A 459 -16.42 -22.09 -7.60
N VAL A 460 -16.60 -21.41 -8.74
CA VAL A 460 -17.66 -20.41 -8.94
C VAL A 460 -19.07 -21.01 -8.89
N THR A 461 -19.23 -22.33 -9.00
CA THR A 461 -20.53 -22.98 -8.81
C THR A 461 -20.91 -23.09 -7.33
N SER A 462 -19.95 -22.92 -6.42
CA SER A 462 -20.19 -22.88 -4.97
C SER A 462 -20.48 -21.46 -4.49
N ARG A 463 -21.76 -21.20 -4.19
CA ARG A 463 -22.21 -19.92 -3.62
C ARG A 463 -21.46 -19.52 -2.34
N ALA A 464 -21.17 -20.49 -1.47
CA ALA A 464 -20.47 -20.24 -0.21
C ALA A 464 -19.02 -19.79 -0.45
N LEU A 465 -18.31 -20.43 -1.39
CA LEU A 465 -16.94 -20.04 -1.74
C LEU A 465 -16.89 -18.69 -2.45
N LEU A 466 -17.81 -18.42 -3.38
CA LEU A 466 -17.94 -17.11 -4.02
C LEU A 466 -18.15 -16.00 -3.00
N LYS A 467 -19.13 -16.17 -2.11
CA LYS A 467 -19.43 -15.20 -1.05
C LYS A 467 -18.20 -14.94 -0.18
N ARG A 468 -17.55 -15.99 0.31
CA ARG A 468 -16.34 -15.88 1.13
C ARG A 468 -15.21 -15.16 0.39
N SER A 469 -14.99 -15.46 -0.89
CA SER A 469 -13.93 -14.85 -1.70
C SER A 469 -14.17 -13.35 -1.90
N ILE A 470 -15.43 -12.95 -2.16
CA ILE A 470 -15.83 -11.54 -2.22
C ILE A 470 -15.62 -10.87 -0.87
N GLU A 471 -16.06 -11.47 0.24
CA GLU A 471 -15.87 -10.89 1.58
C GLU A 471 -14.38 -10.72 1.93
N THR A 472 -13.51 -11.66 1.51
CA THR A 472 -12.06 -11.52 1.62
C THR A 472 -11.55 -10.30 0.83
N ALA A 473 -12.02 -10.10 -0.41
CA ALA A 473 -11.69 -8.93 -1.20
C ALA A 473 -12.11 -7.62 -0.50
N ILE A 474 -13.33 -7.55 0.04
CA ILE A 474 -13.82 -6.35 0.74
C ILE A 474 -13.01 -6.09 2.01
N ARG A 475 -12.68 -7.10 2.81
CA ARG A 475 -11.85 -6.90 4.02
C ARG A 475 -10.44 -6.40 3.69
N ARG A 476 -9.86 -6.84 2.57
CA ARG A 476 -8.49 -6.49 2.19
C ARG A 476 -8.40 -5.15 1.44
N PHE A 477 -9.38 -4.84 0.60
CA PHE A 477 -9.33 -3.72 -0.35
C PHE A 477 -10.53 -2.77 -0.28
N GLY A 478 -11.57 -3.13 0.45
CA GLY A 478 -12.64 -2.24 0.88
C GLY A 478 -13.82 -2.13 -0.06
N GLY A 479 -13.83 -2.79 -1.22
CA GLY A 479 -14.93 -2.65 -2.18
C GLY A 479 -14.73 -3.48 -3.45
N LEU A 480 -15.66 -3.31 -4.40
CA LEU A 480 -15.56 -3.83 -5.76
C LEU A 480 -15.97 -2.74 -6.74
N ASP A 481 -15.14 -2.49 -7.73
CA ASP A 481 -15.40 -1.50 -8.78
C ASP A 481 -15.58 -2.19 -10.13
N ILE A 482 -14.79 -3.22 -10.42
CA ILE A 482 -14.82 -3.92 -11.70
C ILE A 482 -15.11 -5.40 -11.47
N VAL A 483 -16.01 -6.00 -12.25
CA VAL A 483 -16.20 -7.46 -12.30
C VAL A 483 -16.05 -7.93 -13.74
N ILE A 484 -15.03 -8.76 -13.98
CA ILE A 484 -14.87 -9.52 -15.22
C ILE A 484 -15.43 -10.92 -15.00
N SER A 485 -16.66 -11.12 -15.48
CA SER A 485 -17.38 -12.38 -15.39
C SER A 485 -16.99 -13.29 -16.54
N ASN A 486 -15.90 -14.05 -16.36
CA ASN A 486 -15.23 -14.79 -17.43
C ASN A 486 -15.34 -16.32 -17.32
N ALA A 487 -15.31 -16.89 -16.11
CA ALA A 487 -15.28 -18.34 -15.90
C ALA A 487 -16.33 -19.07 -16.75
N GLY A 488 -15.91 -20.16 -17.40
CA GLY A 488 -16.79 -20.94 -18.26
C GLY A 488 -16.02 -21.99 -19.03
N VAL A 489 -16.71 -23.05 -19.45
CA VAL A 489 -16.13 -24.16 -20.21
C VAL A 489 -17.06 -24.53 -21.34
N PHE A 490 -16.47 -24.82 -22.50
CA PHE A 490 -17.19 -25.46 -23.59
C PHE A 490 -17.27 -26.97 -23.30
N PRO A 491 -18.47 -27.54 -23.03
CA PRO A 491 -18.63 -28.96 -22.77
C PRO A 491 -18.34 -29.79 -24.02
N VAL A 492 -18.21 -31.10 -23.86
CA VAL A 492 -18.10 -32.03 -24.99
C VAL A 492 -19.26 -31.81 -25.97
N SER A 493 -18.94 -31.73 -27.25
CA SER A 493 -19.94 -31.48 -28.29
C SER A 493 -20.85 -32.70 -28.48
N CYS A 494 -22.16 -32.49 -28.42
CA CYS A 494 -23.15 -33.56 -28.60
C CYS A 494 -24.45 -33.02 -29.24
N ASP A 495 -25.06 -33.87 -30.07
CA ASP A 495 -26.36 -33.57 -30.69
C ASP A 495 -27.48 -33.58 -29.64
N ILE A 496 -28.57 -32.88 -29.95
CA ILE A 496 -29.67 -32.65 -29.00
C ILE A 496 -30.31 -33.98 -28.56
N GLU A 497 -30.47 -34.94 -29.48
CA GLU A 497 -31.06 -36.25 -29.17
C GLU A 497 -30.17 -37.12 -28.26
N ALA A 498 -28.86 -36.85 -28.24
CA ALA A 498 -27.86 -37.55 -27.44
C ALA A 498 -27.44 -36.76 -26.18
N MET A 499 -28.12 -35.64 -25.89
CA MET A 499 -27.78 -34.77 -24.77
C MET A 499 -28.10 -35.44 -23.44
N ASP A 500 -27.06 -35.67 -22.65
CA ASP A 500 -27.19 -36.13 -21.27
C ASP A 500 -27.68 -35.01 -20.35
N ALA A 501 -28.55 -35.35 -19.40
CA ALA A 501 -29.18 -34.39 -18.49
C ALA A 501 -28.15 -33.75 -17.54
N ASP A 502 -27.16 -34.52 -17.07
CA ASP A 502 -26.13 -34.01 -16.17
C ASP A 502 -25.18 -33.08 -16.92
N LEU A 503 -24.79 -33.43 -18.15
CA LEU A 503 -23.97 -32.56 -19.01
C LEU A 503 -24.68 -31.22 -19.28
N TRP A 504 -25.98 -31.26 -19.59
CA TRP A 504 -26.80 -30.06 -19.76
C TRP A 504 -26.82 -29.22 -18.48
N GLN A 505 -27.12 -29.84 -17.34
CA GLN A 505 -27.23 -29.14 -16.06
C GLN A 505 -25.89 -28.56 -15.61
N GLN A 506 -24.78 -29.28 -15.80
CA GLN A 506 -23.43 -28.79 -15.52
C GLN A 506 -23.09 -27.56 -16.36
N SER A 507 -23.41 -27.58 -17.66
CA SER A 507 -23.20 -26.43 -18.54
C SER A 507 -24.02 -25.21 -18.11
N LEU A 508 -25.31 -25.39 -17.76
CA LEU A 508 -26.13 -24.29 -17.25
C LEU A 508 -25.61 -23.77 -15.90
N ASN A 509 -25.25 -24.68 -14.97
CA ASN A 509 -24.76 -24.30 -13.65
C ASN A 509 -23.48 -23.47 -13.75
N LEU A 510 -22.52 -23.90 -14.57
CA LEU A 510 -21.25 -23.20 -14.74
C LEU A 510 -21.39 -21.95 -15.61
N ASN A 511 -21.93 -22.05 -16.82
CA ASN A 511 -21.90 -20.97 -17.81
C ASN A 511 -23.05 -19.94 -17.69
N LEU A 512 -24.01 -20.15 -16.77
CA LEU A 512 -25.13 -19.23 -16.54
C LEU A 512 -25.38 -18.97 -15.05
N THR A 513 -25.75 -20.01 -14.29
CA THR A 513 -26.16 -19.84 -12.89
C THR A 513 -25.05 -19.26 -12.02
N SER A 514 -23.81 -19.72 -12.19
CA SER A 514 -22.65 -19.20 -11.44
C SER A 514 -22.46 -17.68 -11.63
N HIS A 515 -22.66 -17.16 -12.84
CA HIS A 515 -22.54 -15.75 -13.15
C HIS A 515 -23.68 -14.94 -12.53
N GLN A 516 -24.91 -15.47 -12.52
CA GLN A 516 -26.02 -14.85 -11.81
C GLN A 516 -25.74 -14.75 -10.31
N VAL A 517 -25.24 -15.82 -9.70
CA VAL A 517 -24.87 -15.84 -8.27
C VAL A 517 -23.72 -14.87 -8.01
N LEU A 518 -22.70 -14.82 -8.86
CA LEU A 518 -21.61 -13.84 -8.79
C LEU A 518 -22.15 -12.41 -8.77
N LEU A 519 -23.04 -12.06 -9.71
CA LEU A 519 -23.65 -10.72 -9.76
C LEU A 519 -24.44 -10.44 -8.48
N GLN A 520 -25.23 -11.40 -8.01
CA GLN A 520 -26.03 -11.23 -6.81
C GLN A 520 -25.20 -10.92 -5.57
N GLU A 521 -24.05 -11.60 -5.40
CA GLU A 521 -23.14 -11.37 -4.27
C GLU A 521 -22.29 -10.11 -4.47
N ALA A 522 -21.97 -9.71 -5.71
CA ALA A 522 -21.14 -8.54 -6.02
C ALA A 522 -21.92 -7.21 -6.03
N ILE A 523 -23.19 -7.20 -6.44
CA ILE A 523 -24.03 -6.00 -6.59
C ILE A 523 -24.02 -5.08 -5.36
N PRO A 524 -24.16 -5.57 -4.11
CA PRO A 524 -24.15 -4.70 -2.94
C PRO A 524 -22.89 -3.84 -2.82
N TYR A 525 -21.74 -4.35 -3.28
CA TYR A 525 -20.46 -3.66 -3.24
C TYR A 525 -20.20 -2.86 -4.50
N LEU A 526 -20.64 -3.33 -5.68
CA LEU A 526 -20.59 -2.57 -6.93
C LEU A 526 -21.39 -1.26 -6.84
N LYS A 527 -22.52 -1.25 -6.13
CA LYS A 527 -23.29 -0.02 -5.86
C LYS A 527 -22.52 1.01 -5.01
N GLN A 528 -21.49 0.57 -4.31
CA GLN A 528 -20.55 1.43 -3.57
C GLN A 528 -19.20 1.56 -4.30
N GLY A 529 -19.09 1.04 -5.53
CA GLY A 529 -17.87 1.08 -6.32
C GLY A 529 -17.60 2.45 -6.93
N ILE A 530 -16.38 2.63 -7.40
CA ILE A 530 -15.86 3.86 -8.01
C ILE A 530 -15.82 3.67 -9.53
N ASP A 531 -16.73 4.36 -10.23
CA ASP A 531 -17.06 4.14 -11.64
C ASP A 531 -17.37 2.66 -11.97
N PRO A 532 -18.33 2.04 -11.26
CA PRO A 532 -18.47 0.59 -11.24
C PRO A 532 -18.86 0.01 -12.60
N ALA A 533 -18.24 -1.12 -12.95
CA ALA A 533 -18.43 -1.79 -14.23
C ALA A 533 -18.41 -3.31 -14.13
N VAL A 534 -19.25 -3.96 -14.93
CA VAL A 534 -19.27 -5.40 -15.13
C VAL A 534 -19.05 -5.66 -16.61
N VAL A 535 -18.10 -6.55 -16.92
CA VAL A 535 -17.89 -7.06 -18.27
C VAL A 535 -18.08 -8.56 -18.25
N ILE A 536 -19.04 -9.02 -19.05
CA ILE A 536 -19.40 -10.44 -19.15
C ILE A 536 -18.76 -11.01 -20.41
N ILE A 537 -17.96 -12.07 -20.26
CA ILE A 537 -17.42 -12.81 -21.40
C ILE A 537 -18.48 -13.81 -21.86
N ALA A 538 -19.25 -13.40 -22.86
CA ALA A 538 -20.26 -14.21 -23.52
C ALA A 538 -19.59 -15.11 -24.58
N SER A 539 -20.14 -15.18 -25.79
CA SER A 539 -19.60 -16.00 -26.86
C SER A 539 -20.18 -15.59 -28.22
N LYS A 540 -19.41 -15.82 -29.29
CA LYS A 540 -19.91 -15.82 -30.68
C LYS A 540 -21.06 -16.80 -30.92
N ASN A 541 -21.22 -17.84 -30.09
CA ASN A 541 -22.36 -18.77 -30.22
C ASN A 541 -23.73 -18.12 -29.99
N VAL A 542 -23.77 -16.92 -29.42
CA VAL A 542 -25.02 -16.16 -29.24
C VAL A 542 -25.58 -15.71 -30.60
N PRO A 543 -24.85 -14.92 -31.42
CA PRO A 543 -25.32 -14.56 -32.75
C PRO A 543 -25.21 -15.70 -33.77
N ALA A 544 -24.24 -16.62 -33.63
CA ALA A 544 -23.98 -17.65 -34.64
C ALA A 544 -23.60 -19.01 -34.02
N PRO A 545 -24.58 -19.78 -33.50
CA PRO A 545 -24.34 -21.10 -32.92
C PRO A 545 -23.94 -22.16 -33.95
N GLY A 546 -23.38 -23.28 -33.48
CA GLY A 546 -23.01 -24.44 -34.30
C GLY A 546 -23.70 -25.73 -33.85
N PRO A 547 -23.81 -26.75 -34.73
CA PRO A 547 -24.23 -28.09 -34.34
C PRO A 547 -23.40 -28.63 -33.17
N GLY A 548 -24.04 -29.42 -32.31
CA GLY A 548 -23.39 -30.03 -31.16
C GLY A 548 -23.07 -29.09 -29.99
N ALA A 549 -23.53 -27.83 -30.01
CA ALA A 549 -23.20 -26.81 -29.00
C ALA A 549 -24.41 -26.34 -28.18
N ALA A 550 -25.49 -27.13 -28.11
CA ALA A 550 -26.77 -26.70 -27.55
C ALA A 550 -26.66 -26.22 -26.09
N ALA A 551 -26.11 -27.04 -25.19
CA ALA A 551 -26.00 -26.71 -23.77
C ALA A 551 -25.19 -25.43 -23.51
N TYR A 552 -24.10 -25.24 -24.24
CA TYR A 552 -23.25 -24.05 -24.13
C TYR A 552 -23.90 -22.81 -24.74
N SER A 553 -24.48 -22.95 -25.93
CA SER A 553 -25.07 -21.81 -26.66
C SER A 553 -26.31 -21.28 -25.93
N VAL A 554 -27.14 -22.17 -25.38
CA VAL A 554 -28.28 -21.77 -24.55
C VAL A 554 -27.81 -21.07 -23.27
N ALA A 555 -26.80 -21.61 -22.59
CA ALA A 555 -26.23 -20.97 -21.40
C ALA A 555 -25.68 -19.57 -21.70
N LYS A 556 -24.88 -19.40 -22.76
CA LYS A 556 -24.30 -18.10 -23.14
C LYS A 556 -25.33 -17.11 -23.69
N ALA A 557 -26.39 -17.57 -24.35
CA ALA A 557 -27.52 -16.72 -24.74
C ALA A 557 -28.29 -16.24 -23.50
N GLY A 558 -28.57 -17.14 -22.55
CA GLY A 558 -29.15 -16.80 -21.26
C GLY A 558 -28.29 -15.81 -20.47
N LEU A 559 -26.97 -15.99 -20.47
CA LEU A 559 -26.01 -15.11 -19.80
C LEU A 559 -25.99 -13.73 -20.43
N THR A 560 -26.07 -13.65 -21.76
CA THR A 560 -26.15 -12.38 -22.48
C THR A 560 -27.44 -11.64 -22.15
N GLN A 561 -28.57 -12.35 -22.09
CA GLN A 561 -29.84 -11.74 -21.69
C GLN A 561 -29.83 -11.30 -20.22
N LEU A 562 -29.23 -12.08 -19.33
CA LEU A 562 -29.00 -11.69 -17.94
C LEU A 562 -28.17 -10.40 -17.86
N GLY A 563 -27.10 -10.28 -18.64
CA GLY A 563 -26.29 -9.06 -18.72
C GLY A 563 -27.09 -7.82 -19.14
N ARG A 564 -28.01 -7.97 -20.10
CA ARG A 564 -28.93 -6.89 -20.52
C ARG A 564 -29.89 -6.49 -19.40
N VAL A 565 -30.44 -7.46 -18.67
CA VAL A 565 -31.30 -7.19 -17.51
C VAL A 565 -30.51 -6.47 -16.41
N ALA A 566 -29.30 -6.93 -16.10
CA ALA A 566 -28.43 -6.30 -15.12
C ALA A 566 -28.08 -4.85 -15.51
N ALA A 567 -27.84 -4.56 -16.79
CA ALA A 567 -27.64 -3.20 -17.29
C ALA A 567 -28.85 -2.28 -17.01
N LEU A 568 -30.07 -2.79 -17.20
CA LEU A 568 -31.31 -2.05 -16.92
C LEU A 568 -31.52 -1.83 -15.42
N GLU A 569 -31.26 -2.84 -14.60
CA GLU A 569 -31.51 -2.79 -13.16
C GLU A 569 -30.51 -1.91 -12.41
N LEU A 570 -29.23 -1.96 -12.82
CA LEU A 570 -28.13 -1.32 -12.10
C LEU A 570 -27.72 0.04 -12.66
N GLY A 571 -28.22 0.42 -13.84
CA GLY A 571 -27.90 1.71 -14.46
C GLY A 571 -28.26 2.92 -13.58
N LYS A 572 -29.35 2.83 -12.80
CA LYS A 572 -29.74 3.89 -11.84
C LYS A 572 -28.75 4.06 -10.67
N ASP A 573 -27.98 3.02 -10.38
CA ASP A 573 -26.94 3.01 -9.36
C ASP A 573 -25.56 3.36 -9.96
N GLY A 574 -25.50 3.71 -11.27
CA GLY A 574 -24.27 4.06 -11.97
C GLY A 574 -23.41 2.86 -12.42
N VAL A 575 -23.86 1.62 -12.19
CA VAL A 575 -23.11 0.42 -12.59
C VAL A 575 -23.34 0.13 -14.07
N ARG A 576 -22.26 0.10 -14.83
CA ARG A 576 -22.29 -0.25 -16.26
C ARG A 576 -22.14 -1.76 -16.43
N VAL A 577 -22.91 -2.37 -17.33
CA VAL A 577 -22.82 -3.80 -17.60
C VAL A 577 -22.76 -4.01 -19.11
N ASN A 578 -21.66 -4.58 -19.60
CA ASN A 578 -21.49 -4.83 -21.03
C ASN A 578 -21.02 -6.27 -21.30
N MET A 579 -21.16 -6.72 -22.55
CA MET A 579 -20.87 -8.09 -22.96
C MET A 579 -19.86 -8.12 -24.11
N LEU A 580 -18.92 -9.07 -24.03
CA LEU A 580 -18.01 -9.41 -25.11
C LEU A 580 -18.37 -10.77 -25.72
N HIS A 581 -18.27 -10.88 -27.03
CA HIS A 581 -18.53 -12.11 -27.79
C HIS A 581 -17.26 -12.58 -28.51
N PRO A 582 -16.30 -13.22 -27.80
CA PRO A 582 -15.12 -13.78 -28.45
C PRO A 582 -15.47 -14.95 -29.37
N ASN A 583 -14.66 -15.11 -30.40
CA ASN A 583 -14.63 -16.29 -31.26
C ASN A 583 -13.18 -16.77 -31.40
N ALA A 584 -12.98 -18.09 -31.51
CA ALA A 584 -11.73 -18.64 -32.02
C ALA A 584 -10.47 -18.12 -31.27
N VAL A 585 -10.51 -18.14 -29.93
CA VAL A 585 -9.39 -17.72 -29.08
C VAL A 585 -8.51 -18.93 -28.77
N TYR A 586 -7.44 -19.11 -29.55
CA TYR A 586 -6.70 -20.37 -29.65
C TYR A 586 -5.62 -20.57 -28.59
N ASP A 587 -5.25 -19.53 -27.85
CA ASP A 587 -4.29 -19.55 -26.74
C ASP A 587 -4.96 -19.86 -25.39
N THR A 588 -6.01 -20.69 -25.41
CA THR A 588 -6.72 -21.18 -24.22
C THR A 588 -6.61 -22.69 -24.11
N ALA A 589 -6.70 -23.23 -22.89
CA ALA A 589 -6.58 -24.67 -22.61
C ALA A 589 -7.61 -25.56 -23.33
N ILE A 590 -8.62 -24.96 -23.99
CA ILE A 590 -9.62 -25.63 -24.82
C ILE A 590 -8.99 -26.15 -26.14
N TRP A 591 -7.89 -25.56 -26.60
CA TRP A 591 -7.25 -25.88 -27.87
C TRP A 591 -5.91 -26.57 -27.65
N ASN A 592 -5.84 -27.86 -28.03
CA ASN A 592 -4.58 -28.57 -28.17
C ASN A 592 -4.30 -28.83 -29.66
N ASP A 593 -3.07 -29.25 -29.97
CA ASP A 593 -2.62 -29.45 -31.35
C ASP A 593 -3.51 -30.45 -32.12
N GLU A 594 -3.91 -31.55 -31.48
CA GLU A 594 -4.77 -32.58 -32.09
C GLU A 594 -6.16 -32.04 -32.44
N VAL A 595 -6.77 -31.24 -31.55
CA VAL A 595 -8.07 -30.60 -31.77
C VAL A 595 -7.97 -29.57 -32.90
N LEU A 596 -6.90 -28.78 -32.94
CA LEU A 596 -6.65 -27.79 -33.98
C LEU A 596 -6.48 -28.43 -35.34
N GLU A 597 -5.67 -29.48 -35.44
CA GLU A 597 -5.46 -30.24 -36.68
C GLU A 597 -6.77 -30.84 -37.19
N LYS A 598 -7.52 -31.52 -36.31
CA LYS A 598 -8.81 -32.14 -36.68
C LYS A 598 -9.83 -31.11 -37.16
N ARG A 599 -9.92 -29.95 -36.49
CA ARG A 599 -10.83 -28.87 -36.88
C ARG A 599 -10.38 -28.24 -38.20
N ALA A 600 -9.11 -27.89 -38.35
CA ALA A 600 -8.57 -27.31 -39.58
C ALA A 600 -8.82 -28.23 -40.79
N ALA A 601 -8.57 -29.54 -40.63
CA ALA A 601 -8.82 -30.54 -41.65
C ALA A 601 -10.30 -30.62 -42.05
N SER A 602 -11.25 -30.46 -41.12
CA SER A 602 -12.69 -30.45 -41.43
C SER A 602 -13.12 -29.27 -42.32
N TYR A 603 -12.35 -28.19 -42.33
CA TYR A 603 -12.53 -27.04 -43.21
C TYR A 603 -11.64 -27.09 -44.46
N GLY A 604 -10.82 -28.14 -44.62
CA GLY A 604 -9.85 -28.24 -45.72
C GLY A 604 -8.72 -27.20 -45.63
N LEU A 605 -8.40 -26.71 -44.43
CA LEU A 605 -7.41 -25.67 -44.17
C LEU A 605 -6.20 -26.22 -43.41
N SER A 606 -5.05 -25.53 -43.52
CA SER A 606 -3.96 -25.70 -42.54
C SER A 606 -4.36 -25.11 -41.18
N VAL A 607 -3.66 -25.47 -40.10
CA VAL A 607 -3.93 -24.91 -38.76
C VAL A 607 -3.77 -23.38 -38.75
N ASP A 608 -2.74 -22.83 -39.39
CA ASP A 608 -2.55 -21.37 -39.48
C ASP A 608 -3.66 -20.69 -40.29
N GLN A 609 -4.06 -21.28 -41.43
CA GLN A 609 -5.19 -20.78 -42.21
C GLN A 609 -6.49 -20.84 -41.42
N TYR A 610 -6.73 -21.90 -40.66
CA TYR A 610 -7.90 -22.04 -39.80
C TYR A 610 -7.90 -20.99 -38.69
N LYS A 611 -6.75 -20.72 -38.06
CA LYS A 611 -6.60 -19.69 -37.03
C LYS A 611 -6.90 -18.28 -37.53
N ARG A 612 -6.69 -18.05 -38.83
CA ARG A 612 -6.93 -16.78 -39.54
C ARG A 612 -8.21 -16.81 -40.38
N ASN A 613 -9.10 -17.78 -40.15
CA ASN A 613 -10.34 -17.93 -40.92
C ASN A 613 -11.42 -16.95 -40.43
N ASN A 614 -11.15 -15.67 -40.62
CA ASN A 614 -12.04 -14.54 -40.38
C ASN A 614 -11.76 -13.42 -41.40
N ILE A 615 -12.64 -12.43 -41.48
CA ILE A 615 -12.63 -11.39 -42.52
C ILE A 615 -11.33 -10.56 -42.49
N LEU A 616 -10.76 -10.32 -41.30
CA LEU A 616 -9.50 -9.60 -41.13
C LEU A 616 -8.26 -10.47 -41.35
N CYS A 617 -8.43 -11.77 -41.57
CA CYS A 617 -7.35 -12.75 -41.76
C CYS A 617 -6.31 -12.75 -40.62
N CYS A 618 -6.75 -12.49 -39.38
CA CYS A 618 -5.89 -12.35 -38.21
C CYS A 618 -6.14 -13.43 -37.15
N GLU A 619 -5.18 -13.66 -36.26
CA GLU A 619 -5.39 -14.53 -35.10
C GLU A 619 -5.98 -13.71 -33.95
N VAL A 620 -7.09 -14.18 -33.39
CA VAL A 620 -7.69 -13.62 -32.17
C VAL A 620 -7.10 -14.34 -30.97
N THR A 621 -6.68 -13.58 -29.97
CA THR A 621 -5.95 -14.09 -28.80
C THR A 621 -6.62 -13.63 -27.51
N SER A 622 -6.29 -14.30 -26.40
CA SER A 622 -6.78 -13.95 -25.08
C SER A 622 -6.42 -12.51 -24.72
N HIS A 623 -5.23 -12.05 -25.11
CA HIS A 623 -4.79 -10.66 -24.96
C HIS A 623 -5.74 -9.65 -25.62
N HIS A 624 -6.18 -9.90 -26.86
CA HIS A 624 -7.12 -9.01 -27.55
C HIS A 624 -8.45 -8.89 -26.79
N VAL A 625 -8.95 -10.00 -26.25
CA VAL A 625 -10.18 -10.01 -25.44
C VAL A 625 -9.98 -9.29 -24.11
N GLY A 626 -8.86 -9.56 -23.43
CA GLY A 626 -8.52 -8.96 -22.15
C GLY A 626 -8.38 -7.44 -22.21
N GLU A 627 -7.69 -6.94 -23.23
CA GLU A 627 -7.53 -5.50 -23.46
C GLU A 627 -8.86 -4.80 -23.70
N LEU A 628 -9.75 -5.36 -24.54
CA LEU A 628 -11.06 -4.77 -24.76
C LEU A 628 -11.95 -4.87 -23.50
N ALA A 629 -11.89 -5.97 -22.76
CA ALA A 629 -12.64 -6.12 -21.51
C ALA A 629 -12.25 -5.03 -20.51
N CYS A 630 -10.95 -4.76 -20.36
CA CYS A 630 -10.45 -3.71 -19.48
C CYS A 630 -10.82 -2.32 -19.99
N ALA A 631 -10.74 -2.07 -21.30
CA ALA A 631 -11.18 -0.80 -21.88
C ALA A 631 -12.68 -0.53 -21.64
N MET A 632 -13.53 -1.57 -21.71
CA MET A 632 -14.96 -1.48 -21.41
C MET A 632 -15.25 -1.22 -19.94
N ALA A 633 -14.37 -1.65 -19.05
CA ALA A 633 -14.44 -1.31 -17.63
C ALA A 633 -13.99 0.13 -17.34
N GLY A 634 -13.21 0.75 -18.22
CA GLY A 634 -12.66 2.09 -18.04
C GLY A 634 -13.52 3.26 -18.51
N ASN A 635 -12.92 4.45 -18.49
CA ASN A 635 -13.61 5.71 -18.76
C ASN A 635 -14.05 5.87 -20.22
N LEU A 636 -13.39 5.17 -21.16
CA LEU A 636 -13.79 5.15 -22.58
C LEU A 636 -15.24 4.69 -22.78
N PHE A 637 -15.76 3.88 -21.86
CA PHE A 637 -17.13 3.35 -21.87
C PHE A 637 -18.02 3.99 -20.79
N ALA A 638 -17.66 5.16 -20.24
CA ALA A 638 -18.39 5.82 -19.16
C ALA A 638 -19.88 6.08 -19.49
N CYS A 639 -20.22 6.25 -20.77
CA CYS A 639 -21.60 6.44 -21.25
C CYS A 639 -22.15 5.22 -22.00
N THR A 640 -21.62 4.02 -21.75
CA THR A 640 -22.01 2.80 -22.48
C THR A 640 -22.34 1.66 -21.50
N THR A 641 -23.58 1.18 -21.58
CA THR A 641 -24.09 0.02 -20.84
C THR A 641 -25.05 -0.78 -21.73
N GLY A 642 -25.14 -2.09 -21.51
CA GLY A 642 -25.90 -3.04 -22.33
C GLY A 642 -25.28 -3.34 -23.70
N ALA A 643 -24.07 -2.84 -23.98
CA ALA A 643 -23.41 -3.05 -25.26
C ALA A 643 -22.95 -4.51 -25.42
N GLN A 644 -23.00 -4.99 -26.65
CA GLN A 644 -22.55 -6.33 -27.07
C GLN A 644 -21.52 -6.13 -28.18
N LEU A 645 -20.27 -6.50 -27.93
CA LEU A 645 -19.18 -6.32 -28.90
C LEU A 645 -18.54 -7.66 -29.26
N PRO A 646 -18.40 -7.98 -30.57
CA PRO A 646 -17.64 -9.15 -31.00
C PRO A 646 -16.13 -8.90 -30.90
N VAL A 647 -15.39 -9.96 -30.59
CA VAL A 647 -13.92 -10.02 -30.70
C VAL A 647 -13.58 -11.28 -31.48
N ASP A 648 -13.68 -11.20 -32.81
CA ASP A 648 -13.72 -12.38 -33.68
C ASP A 648 -13.00 -12.22 -35.03
N GLY A 649 -12.33 -11.09 -35.28
CA GLY A 649 -11.70 -10.79 -36.57
C GLY A 649 -12.69 -10.60 -37.72
N GLY A 650 -13.98 -10.46 -37.41
CA GLY A 650 -15.08 -10.47 -38.37
C GLY A 650 -15.51 -11.89 -38.73
N ASN A 651 -16.56 -12.38 -38.08
CA ASN A 651 -17.19 -13.65 -38.41
C ASN A 651 -18.31 -13.46 -39.46
N GLU A 652 -18.21 -14.11 -40.62
CA GLU A 652 -19.20 -14.00 -41.70
C GLU A 652 -20.63 -14.40 -41.31
N ARG A 653 -20.80 -15.18 -40.24
CA ARG A 653 -22.14 -15.59 -39.77
C ARG A 653 -22.78 -14.58 -38.82
N VAL A 654 -22.04 -13.54 -38.44
CA VAL A 654 -22.44 -12.53 -37.44
C VAL A 654 -22.63 -11.15 -38.06
N ILE A 655 -21.82 -10.79 -39.08
CA ILE A 655 -21.86 -9.49 -39.77
C ILE A 655 -23.07 -9.36 -40.70
#